data_AF-K4ALW7-F1
#
_entry.id   AF-K4ALW7-F1
#
_cell.length_a   1.000
_cell.length_b   1.000
_cell.length_c   1.000
_cell.angle_alpha   90.00
_cell.angle_beta   90.00
_cell.angle_gamma   90.00
#
_symmetry.space_group_name_H-M   'P 1'
#
loop_
_entity.id
_entity.type
_entity.pdbx_description
1 polymer ?
#
loop_
_entity_poly.entity_id
_entity_poly.type
_entity_poly.pdbx_seq_one_letter_code
_entity_poly.pdbx_strand_id
1 'polypeptide(L)'
;MVIEEGRVLKDLPALKRWLQAFAVMWKRPYKVLHSYAQCRYTVVYDKKRCPWRVCARKQNIIGKWKITKVVGAHNCANHELTVKHRQLTSTLIAKRMMGILKEQPNMKVRTIIRTIAEIYGGYVTTYGKAWRAKQRAWQMIYGDWESGYEQLPEKQIFGCAFWCFPQCVEAFRHCRPVFSVDGMFFIGKYRGTLLAISCDANNMLVPLAFALVERENNDSWEWFLRLVRIHVVEPSREVGVVSDRHQGILNAVQEQIEGYPPLHHRWCTRHLAENLLWKDGVKDNFELFQVAARQLEDYYFQRKLEQVRSATNAEDLDKWTRSHDTSGWRYEFQCSNMAKSFNKLLLGICGMPMNAIAQFTFYRLVAWFNERHAKAEALQSAGERWAEKPKRHLSIANERAATHEVQCFDLTIGTYQVEHRDGTTSNGEIQESRIHVPRQYHFVCSHVVVAARHRNFDIESMIPHEFSVETLVRTWSPRFVPFRDPREWPSYDGPKYIVDPAYHWNKCGSRKRTRHKMTMDQKMLGLSIRGNSVIGPCVSKGWRARVAAFLGREVEDQGARTSGVLISWLWEHFGHCPQHADAETVGHYCKAWIMYLFVCVGQYSWGSAMLCFLYRQLCKACHRTSASASVGGCVYLLQLWMWARLPVGRPEAMGRRLWFLGQTPRRQPMWAYLWDQVKVGHTRLERAYLDYINELDMLTAYSLNWQPYEGEGALPFAVSVMCVSDDDLYRMKCPLVCFYAVEFHMPDRVARQFGIRQIWPTPAISTRVELHK
;
A
#
# COMPACT_ATOMS: atom_id res chain seq x y z
N MET A 1 33.74 -21.56 -31.64
CA MET A 1 34.14 -20.15 -31.86
C MET A 1 35.66 -20.06 -31.82
N VAL A 2 36.29 -19.65 -32.92
CA VAL A 2 37.76 -19.46 -33.01
C VAL A 2 38.06 -18.00 -33.31
N ILE A 3 39.13 -17.47 -32.69
CA ILE A 3 39.59 -16.09 -32.91
C ILE A 3 40.72 -16.09 -33.93
N GLU A 4 40.48 -15.40 -35.04
CA GLU A 4 41.35 -15.44 -36.22
C GLU A 4 41.48 -14.03 -36.79
N GLU A 5 42.67 -13.75 -37.33
CA GLU A 5 42.91 -12.56 -38.13
C GLU A 5 42.05 -12.61 -39.39
N GLY A 6 41.57 -11.47 -39.85
CA GLY A 6 40.73 -11.40 -41.04
C GLY A 6 39.23 -11.39 -40.77
N ARG A 7 38.76 -11.87 -39.61
CA ARG A 7 37.33 -11.92 -39.26
C ARG A 7 36.69 -10.53 -39.30
N VAL A 8 35.62 -10.39 -40.09
CA VAL A 8 34.84 -9.15 -40.23
C VAL A 8 33.51 -9.25 -39.49
N LEU A 9 33.16 -8.20 -38.77
CA LEU A 9 31.93 -8.07 -37.99
C LEU A 9 31.19 -6.80 -38.41
N LYS A 10 29.86 -6.85 -38.36
CA LYS A 10 28.98 -5.79 -38.88
C LYS A 10 29.33 -4.40 -38.33
N ASP A 11 29.54 -4.30 -37.03
CA ASP A 11 29.74 -3.04 -36.32
C ASP A 11 30.55 -3.25 -35.02
N LEU A 12 30.95 -2.15 -34.36
CA LEU A 12 31.68 -2.21 -33.08
C LEU A 12 30.90 -2.93 -31.97
N PRO A 13 29.58 -2.73 -31.79
CA PRO A 13 28.79 -3.52 -30.85
C PRO A 13 28.81 -5.04 -31.11
N ALA A 14 28.77 -5.48 -32.37
CA ALA A 14 28.88 -6.88 -32.75
C ALA A 14 30.27 -7.44 -32.42
N LEU A 15 31.33 -6.68 -32.71
CA LEU A 15 32.71 -7.03 -32.29
C LEU A 15 32.84 -7.19 -30.79
N LYS A 16 32.37 -6.20 -30.02
CA LYS A 16 32.40 -6.25 -28.55
C LYS A 16 31.66 -7.47 -28.01
N ARG A 17 30.46 -7.76 -28.52
CA ARG A 17 29.65 -8.93 -28.12
C ARG A 17 30.34 -10.25 -28.44
N TRP A 18 30.92 -10.37 -29.64
CA TRP A 18 31.59 -11.58 -30.08
C TRP A 18 32.84 -11.87 -29.22
N LEU A 19 33.70 -10.87 -29.01
CA LEU A 19 34.88 -10.99 -28.14
C LEU A 19 34.49 -11.32 -26.69
N GLN A 20 33.39 -10.74 -26.21
CA GLN A 20 32.89 -10.99 -24.86
C GLN A 20 32.41 -12.44 -24.69
N ALA A 21 31.65 -12.99 -25.65
CA ALA A 21 31.22 -14.38 -25.63
C ALA A 21 32.40 -15.35 -25.74
N PHE A 22 33.37 -15.05 -26.63
CA PHE A 22 34.61 -15.81 -26.78
C PHE A 22 35.36 -15.90 -25.44
N ALA A 23 35.57 -14.75 -24.80
CA ALA A 23 36.28 -14.66 -23.53
C ALA A 23 35.64 -15.51 -22.44
N VAL A 24 34.31 -15.48 -22.31
CA VAL A 24 33.58 -16.26 -21.30
C VAL A 24 33.65 -17.77 -21.59
N MET A 25 33.41 -18.18 -22.85
CA MET A 25 33.42 -19.60 -23.22
C MET A 25 34.78 -20.26 -23.05
N TRP A 26 35.84 -19.57 -23.47
CA TRP A 26 37.21 -20.08 -23.42
C TRP A 26 37.94 -19.70 -22.13
N LYS A 27 37.23 -19.11 -21.16
CA LYS A 27 37.73 -18.70 -19.85
C LYS A 27 38.96 -17.76 -19.91
N ARG A 28 38.92 -16.80 -20.83
CA ARG A 28 40.01 -15.84 -21.14
C ARG A 28 39.58 -14.40 -20.87
N PRO A 29 39.66 -13.91 -19.61
CA PRO A 29 39.28 -12.54 -19.29
C PRO A 29 40.23 -11.51 -19.90
N TYR A 30 39.69 -10.36 -20.31
CA TYR A 30 40.47 -9.28 -20.94
C TYR A 30 40.22 -7.90 -20.32
N LYS A 31 41.14 -6.97 -20.57
CA LYS A 31 40.97 -5.51 -20.40
C LYS A 31 40.91 -4.84 -21.76
N VAL A 32 40.17 -3.74 -21.83
CA VAL A 32 40.17 -2.88 -23.00
C VAL A 32 41.34 -1.92 -22.87
N LEU A 33 42.27 -1.98 -23.83
CA LEU A 33 43.41 -1.07 -23.90
C LEU A 33 43.06 0.18 -24.71
N HIS A 34 42.32 0.00 -25.82
CA HIS A 34 41.88 1.09 -26.67
C HIS A 34 40.44 0.87 -27.15
N SER A 35 39.62 1.93 -27.12
CA SER A 35 38.24 1.91 -27.62
C SER A 35 37.88 3.22 -28.32
N TYR A 36 38.46 3.45 -29.48
CA TYR A 36 38.15 4.58 -30.34
C TYR A 36 37.07 4.18 -31.33
N ALA A 37 35.85 4.71 -31.14
CA ALA A 37 34.64 4.27 -31.85
C ALA A 37 34.70 4.38 -33.37
N GLN A 38 35.58 5.24 -33.91
CA GLN A 38 35.75 5.43 -35.34
C GLN A 38 37.02 4.78 -35.90
N CYS A 39 37.91 4.22 -35.07
CA CYS A 39 39.26 3.85 -35.51
C CYS A 39 39.69 2.44 -35.08
N ARG A 40 39.74 2.17 -33.78
CA ARG A 40 40.43 0.98 -33.22
C ARG A 40 39.79 0.49 -31.93
N TYR A 41 39.73 -0.83 -31.79
CA TYR A 41 39.37 -1.53 -30.57
C TYR A 41 40.43 -2.58 -30.26
N THR A 42 41.11 -2.45 -29.13
CA THR A 42 42.19 -3.35 -28.71
C THR A 42 41.91 -3.90 -27.33
N VAL A 43 41.97 -5.22 -27.21
CA VAL A 43 41.85 -5.94 -25.95
C VAL A 43 43.12 -6.69 -25.63
N VAL A 44 43.46 -6.77 -24.36
CA VAL A 44 44.64 -7.47 -23.82
C VAL A 44 44.20 -8.37 -22.67
N TYR A 45 44.92 -9.45 -22.40
CA TYR A 45 44.58 -10.33 -21.29
C TYR A 45 44.62 -9.58 -19.93
N ASP A 46 43.75 -9.93 -18.97
CA ASP A 46 43.59 -9.18 -17.70
C ASP A 46 44.84 -9.29 -16.79
N LYS A 47 45.64 -10.36 -16.91
CA LYS A 47 46.84 -10.62 -16.11
C LYS A 47 48.06 -9.81 -16.59
N LYS A 48 48.82 -9.25 -15.64
CA LYS A 48 50.08 -8.56 -15.92
C LYS A 48 51.07 -9.53 -16.61
N ARG A 49 51.81 -9.03 -17.61
CA ARG A 49 52.86 -9.75 -18.38
C ARG A 49 52.40 -10.88 -19.34
N CYS A 50 51.11 -10.99 -19.63
CA CYS A 50 50.64 -11.86 -20.71
C CYS A 50 50.72 -11.12 -22.08
N PRO A 51 51.31 -11.72 -23.13
CA PRO A 51 51.47 -11.07 -24.43
C PRO A 51 50.17 -11.09 -25.27
N TRP A 52 49.15 -11.84 -24.83
CA TRP A 52 47.92 -12.02 -25.60
C TRP A 52 47.18 -10.71 -25.82
N ARG A 53 46.91 -10.40 -27.10
CA ARG A 53 46.26 -9.17 -27.52
C ARG A 53 45.50 -9.36 -28.82
N VAL A 54 44.33 -8.74 -28.91
CA VAL A 54 43.52 -8.69 -30.13
C VAL A 54 43.28 -7.25 -30.52
N CYS A 55 43.61 -6.91 -31.76
CA CYS A 55 43.39 -5.59 -32.34
C CYS A 55 42.36 -5.72 -33.46
N ALA A 56 41.36 -4.85 -33.43
CA ALA A 56 40.40 -4.69 -34.50
C ALA A 56 40.34 -3.22 -34.94
N ARG A 57 40.08 -3.00 -36.23
CA ARG A 57 39.94 -1.67 -36.82
C ARG A 57 38.63 -1.55 -37.60
N LYS A 58 38.11 -0.33 -37.65
CA LYS A 58 36.98 0.02 -38.52
C LYS A 58 37.47 0.11 -39.97
N GLN A 59 36.71 -0.43 -40.90
CA GLN A 59 36.92 -0.26 -42.33
C GLN A 59 36.14 0.96 -42.78
N ASN A 60 36.84 2.02 -43.21
CA ASN A 60 36.26 3.34 -43.46
C ASN A 60 35.16 3.31 -44.53
N ILE A 61 35.31 2.47 -45.57
CA ILE A 61 34.38 2.42 -46.71
C ILE A 61 33.10 1.65 -46.36
N ILE A 62 33.23 0.53 -45.65
CA ILE A 62 32.12 -0.44 -45.45
C ILE A 62 31.49 -0.28 -44.05
N GLY A 63 32.09 0.52 -43.16
CA GLY A 63 31.65 0.70 -41.78
C GLY A 63 31.84 -0.53 -40.86
N LYS A 64 32.26 -1.67 -41.42
CA LYS A 64 32.48 -2.95 -40.73
C LYS A 64 33.77 -2.95 -39.90
N TRP A 65 33.88 -3.88 -38.97
CA TRP A 65 35.02 -4.03 -38.07
C TRP A 65 35.77 -5.31 -38.36
N LYS A 66 37.06 -5.21 -38.68
CA LYS A 66 37.92 -6.36 -38.98
C LYS A 66 38.91 -6.59 -37.84
N ILE A 67 39.06 -7.84 -37.40
CA ILE A 67 40.18 -8.23 -36.53
C ILE A 67 41.44 -8.21 -37.38
N THR A 68 42.33 -7.26 -37.10
CA THR A 68 43.54 -7.01 -37.90
C THR A 68 44.76 -7.71 -37.35
N LYS A 69 44.77 -8.03 -36.04
CA LYS A 69 45.91 -8.67 -35.41
C LYS A 69 45.49 -9.49 -34.18
N VAL A 70 46.00 -10.70 -34.06
CA VAL A 70 45.89 -11.57 -32.88
C VAL A 70 47.31 -11.95 -32.45
N VAL A 71 47.79 -11.37 -31.35
CA VAL A 71 49.18 -11.50 -30.91
C VAL A 71 49.31 -12.56 -29.83
N GLY A 72 50.18 -13.55 -30.07
CA GLY A 72 50.78 -14.46 -29.09
C GLY A 72 49.86 -15.54 -28.52
N ALA A 73 50.41 -16.73 -28.26
CA ALA A 73 49.76 -17.71 -27.38
C ALA A 73 49.72 -17.19 -25.93
N HIS A 74 48.78 -17.69 -25.14
CA HIS A 74 48.82 -17.40 -23.70
C HIS A 74 50.03 -18.08 -23.08
N ASN A 75 50.88 -17.33 -22.38
CA ASN A 75 51.99 -17.85 -21.58
C ASN A 75 51.62 -18.10 -20.10
N CYS A 76 50.35 -17.90 -19.75
CA CYS A 76 49.84 -18.17 -18.42
C CYS A 76 49.30 -19.60 -18.36
N ALA A 77 49.79 -20.42 -17.42
CA ALA A 77 49.22 -21.73 -17.12
C ALA A 77 47.71 -21.62 -16.86
N ASN A 78 46.95 -22.67 -17.24
CA ASN A 78 45.54 -22.85 -16.89
C ASN A 78 45.40 -23.02 -15.36
N HIS A 79 45.61 -21.96 -14.56
CA HIS A 79 45.52 -22.06 -13.11
C HIS A 79 44.63 -20.95 -12.51
N GLU A 80 43.77 -21.40 -11.60
CA GLU A 80 42.76 -20.68 -10.82
C GLU A 80 41.85 -19.77 -11.63
N LEU A 81 40.96 -20.44 -12.36
CA LEU A 81 39.73 -19.84 -12.85
C LEU A 81 38.99 -19.22 -11.66
N THR A 82 39.15 -17.92 -11.46
CA THR A 82 38.31 -17.18 -10.52
C THR A 82 36.85 -17.52 -10.82
N VAL A 83 36.09 -17.84 -9.79
CA VAL A 83 34.68 -18.19 -9.93
C VAL A 83 33.86 -17.03 -10.54
N LYS A 84 34.45 -15.83 -10.67
CA LYS A 84 33.87 -14.61 -11.23
C LYS A 84 34.55 -14.22 -12.55
N HIS A 85 33.80 -14.19 -13.65
CA HIS A 85 34.33 -13.71 -14.95
C HIS A 85 33.94 -12.24 -15.23
N ARG A 86 34.92 -11.39 -15.58
CA ARG A 86 34.71 -9.95 -15.84
C ARG A 86 33.77 -9.68 -17.01
N GLN A 87 33.94 -10.43 -18.09
CA GLN A 87 33.10 -10.34 -19.30
C GLN A 87 31.75 -11.05 -19.15
N LEU A 88 31.48 -11.77 -18.06
CA LEU A 88 30.14 -12.29 -17.80
C LEU A 88 29.28 -11.15 -17.25
N THR A 89 28.81 -10.28 -18.15
CA THR A 89 27.99 -9.11 -17.82
C THR A 89 26.52 -9.49 -17.75
N SER A 90 25.72 -8.67 -17.07
CA SER A 90 24.27 -8.86 -17.01
C SER A 90 23.60 -8.84 -18.38
N THR A 91 24.14 -8.10 -19.35
CA THR A 91 23.60 -8.05 -20.72
C THR A 91 23.85 -9.35 -21.49
N LEU A 92 25.02 -9.97 -21.32
CA LEU A 92 25.33 -11.26 -21.94
C LEU A 92 24.46 -12.37 -21.34
N ILE A 93 24.35 -12.39 -20.02
CA ILE A 93 23.46 -13.29 -19.29
C ILE A 93 22.01 -13.10 -19.77
N ALA A 94 21.53 -11.85 -19.84
CA ALA A 94 20.17 -11.53 -20.24
C ALA A 94 19.81 -12.16 -21.59
N LYS A 95 20.64 -11.95 -22.62
CA LYS A 95 20.43 -12.49 -23.96
C LYS A 95 20.36 -14.01 -23.99
N ARG A 96 21.20 -14.69 -23.21
CA ARG A 96 21.20 -16.15 -23.13
C ARG A 96 19.98 -16.68 -22.37
N MET A 97 19.52 -15.94 -21.37
CA MET A 97 18.35 -16.29 -20.54
C MET A 97 17.02 -15.91 -21.18
N MET A 98 16.99 -15.18 -22.31
CA MET A 98 15.74 -14.67 -22.91
C MET A 98 14.74 -15.79 -23.21
N GLY A 99 15.16 -16.88 -23.87
CA GLY A 99 14.27 -18.01 -24.19
C GLY A 99 13.68 -18.63 -22.92
N ILE A 100 14.55 -18.94 -21.95
CA ILE A 100 14.15 -19.55 -20.67
C ILE A 100 13.20 -18.64 -19.89
N LEU A 101 13.45 -17.32 -19.86
CA LEU A 101 12.61 -16.35 -19.15
C LEU A 101 11.32 -15.99 -19.90
N LYS A 102 11.24 -16.27 -21.21
CA LYS A 102 10.00 -16.18 -21.98
C LYS A 102 9.04 -17.31 -21.60
N GLU A 103 9.57 -18.53 -21.45
CA GLU A 103 8.80 -19.71 -21.03
C GLU A 103 8.51 -19.72 -19.51
N GLN A 104 9.46 -19.27 -18.70
CA GLN A 104 9.35 -19.22 -17.24
C GLN A 104 9.61 -17.80 -16.68
N PRO A 105 8.66 -16.85 -16.85
CA PRO A 105 8.85 -15.46 -16.44
C PRO A 105 9.07 -15.29 -14.94
N ASN A 106 8.44 -16.15 -14.12
CA ASN A 106 8.49 -16.11 -12.66
C ASN A 106 9.74 -16.77 -12.05
N MET A 107 10.71 -17.21 -12.87
CA MET A 107 11.93 -17.89 -12.40
C MET A 107 12.65 -17.09 -11.31
N LYS A 108 12.95 -17.74 -10.17
CA LYS A 108 13.61 -17.08 -9.03
C LYS A 108 15.06 -16.72 -9.38
N VAL A 109 15.56 -15.59 -8.89
CA VAL A 109 16.94 -15.14 -9.13
C VAL A 109 17.97 -16.18 -8.70
N ARG A 110 17.71 -16.93 -7.62
CA ARG A 110 18.59 -18.04 -7.19
C ARG A 110 18.65 -19.17 -8.24
N THR A 111 17.52 -19.53 -8.84
CA THR A 111 17.47 -20.51 -9.93
C THR A 111 18.24 -19.98 -11.15
N ILE A 112 18.09 -18.70 -11.48
CA ILE A 112 18.86 -18.05 -12.55
C ILE A 112 20.37 -18.16 -12.29
N ILE A 113 20.83 -17.94 -11.05
CA ILE A 113 22.25 -18.11 -10.71
C ILE A 113 22.73 -19.54 -10.97
N ARG A 114 21.93 -20.55 -10.59
CA ARG A 114 22.25 -21.96 -10.85
C ARG A 114 22.30 -22.26 -12.35
N THR A 115 21.30 -21.83 -13.11
CA THR A 115 21.25 -21.99 -14.57
C THR A 115 22.43 -21.29 -15.26
N ILE A 116 22.87 -20.13 -14.78
CA ILE A 116 24.08 -19.45 -15.29
C ILE A 116 25.33 -20.28 -15.01
N ALA A 117 25.45 -20.87 -13.82
CA ALA A 117 26.57 -21.73 -13.48
C ALA A 117 26.61 -22.97 -14.39
N GLU A 118 25.46 -23.60 -14.65
CA GLU A 118 25.33 -24.72 -15.59
C GLU A 118 25.72 -24.32 -17.03
N ILE A 119 25.15 -23.23 -17.56
CA ILE A 119 25.38 -22.79 -18.94
C ILE A 119 26.84 -22.39 -19.21
N TYR A 120 27.49 -21.76 -18.22
CA TYR A 120 28.83 -21.20 -18.39
C TYR A 120 29.92 -21.95 -17.61
N GLY A 121 29.69 -23.21 -17.26
CA GLY A 121 30.73 -24.11 -16.74
C GLY A 121 31.28 -23.73 -15.36
N GLY A 122 30.39 -23.36 -14.43
CA GLY A 122 30.68 -23.22 -13.00
C GLY A 122 30.87 -21.79 -12.48
N TYR A 123 30.61 -20.74 -13.28
CA TYR A 123 30.80 -19.36 -12.79
C TYR A 123 29.79 -18.95 -11.70
N VAL A 124 30.30 -18.42 -10.59
CA VAL A 124 29.54 -17.83 -9.48
C VAL A 124 29.10 -16.42 -9.86
N THR A 125 27.79 -16.28 -10.03
CA THR A 125 27.14 -15.00 -10.31
C THR A 125 26.51 -14.45 -9.04
N THR A 126 26.79 -13.18 -8.73
CA THR A 126 26.18 -12.50 -7.58
C THR A 126 24.69 -12.25 -7.80
N TYR A 127 23.91 -12.24 -6.72
CA TYR A 127 22.47 -11.97 -6.76
C TYR A 127 22.13 -10.70 -7.55
N GLY A 128 22.80 -9.58 -7.26
CA GLY A 128 22.56 -8.30 -7.94
C GLY A 128 22.87 -8.34 -9.44
N LYS A 129 23.85 -9.14 -9.89
CA LYS A 129 24.16 -9.30 -11.32
C LYS A 129 23.09 -10.15 -12.01
N ALA A 130 22.68 -11.26 -11.40
CA ALA A 130 21.60 -12.10 -11.92
C ALA A 130 20.25 -11.35 -11.96
N TRP A 131 19.93 -10.57 -10.92
CA TRP A 131 18.75 -9.71 -10.90
C TRP A 131 18.77 -8.68 -12.04
N ARG A 132 19.89 -7.96 -12.22
CA ARG A 132 20.07 -7.01 -13.33
C ARG A 132 20.01 -7.66 -14.71
N ALA A 133 20.42 -8.93 -14.82
CA ALA A 133 20.31 -9.70 -16.06
C ALA A 133 18.85 -10.09 -16.33
N LYS A 134 18.12 -10.51 -15.31
CA LYS A 134 16.68 -10.80 -15.38
C LYS A 134 15.90 -9.57 -15.85
N GLN A 135 16.13 -8.39 -15.25
CA GLN A 135 15.47 -7.14 -15.67
C GLN A 135 15.75 -6.80 -17.14
N ARG A 136 17.01 -6.90 -17.58
CA ARG A 136 17.38 -6.66 -18.99
C ARG A 136 16.77 -7.68 -19.95
N ALA A 137 16.67 -8.94 -19.56
CA ALA A 137 16.03 -9.96 -20.39
C ALA A 137 14.55 -9.64 -20.57
N TRP A 138 13.86 -9.24 -19.50
CA TRP A 138 12.47 -8.77 -19.60
C TRP A 138 12.33 -7.56 -20.50
N GLN A 139 13.21 -6.55 -20.38
CA GLN A 139 13.21 -5.39 -21.29
C GLN A 139 13.38 -5.80 -22.76
N MET A 140 14.21 -6.82 -23.04
CA MET A 140 14.40 -7.34 -24.39
C MET A 140 13.21 -8.16 -24.91
N ILE A 141 12.45 -8.84 -24.05
CA ILE A 141 11.31 -9.70 -24.42
C ILE A 141 10.03 -8.87 -24.58
N TYR A 142 9.78 -7.98 -23.63
CA TYR A 142 8.50 -7.29 -23.46
C TYR A 142 8.56 -5.80 -23.81
N GLY A 143 9.74 -5.30 -24.20
CA GLY A 143 9.98 -3.88 -24.48
C GLY A 143 10.40 -3.08 -23.26
N ASP A 144 10.80 -1.84 -23.49
CA ASP A 144 11.11 -0.89 -22.43
C ASP A 144 9.84 -0.28 -21.83
N TRP A 145 9.93 0.07 -20.55
CA TRP A 145 8.91 0.86 -19.87
C TRP A 145 8.74 2.26 -20.48
N GLU A 146 9.79 2.79 -21.13
CA GLU A 146 9.91 4.19 -21.57
C GLU A 146 9.64 4.40 -23.07
N SER A 147 9.91 3.40 -23.91
CA SER A 147 9.90 3.56 -25.39
C SER A 147 8.52 3.81 -26.02
N GLY A 148 7.43 3.78 -25.24
CA GLY A 148 6.10 4.21 -25.69
C GLY A 148 5.76 5.68 -25.38
N TYR A 149 6.57 6.37 -24.58
CA TYR A 149 6.16 7.63 -23.93
C TYR A 149 7.00 8.85 -24.31
N GLU A 150 8.21 8.68 -24.85
CA GLU A 150 9.10 9.77 -25.23
C GLU A 150 8.92 10.20 -26.68
N GLN A 151 7.99 11.14 -26.89
CA GLN A 151 7.91 12.16 -27.95
C GLN A 151 6.43 12.51 -28.14
N LEU A 152 6.04 13.72 -27.71
CA LEU A 152 4.98 14.60 -28.24
C LEU A 152 4.36 15.48 -27.11
N PRO A 153 4.01 16.75 -27.38
CA PRO A 153 3.62 17.76 -26.39
C PRO A 153 2.17 17.68 -25.86
N GLU A 154 1.33 16.75 -26.35
CA GLU A 154 -0.11 16.68 -26.00
C GLU A 154 -0.53 15.28 -25.49
N LYS A 155 -0.24 14.93 -24.24
CA LYS A 155 -0.66 13.64 -23.67
C LYS A 155 -1.25 13.77 -22.25
N GLN A 156 -2.31 13.00 -21.99
CA GLN A 156 -2.99 12.90 -20.68
C GLN A 156 -2.16 12.06 -19.70
N ILE A 157 -2.28 12.30 -18.39
CA ILE A 157 -1.59 11.48 -17.37
C ILE A 157 -2.40 10.21 -17.09
N PHE A 158 -1.73 9.05 -17.09
CA PHE A 158 -2.31 7.81 -16.60
C PHE A 158 -2.43 7.86 -15.06
N GLY A 159 -3.64 8.01 -14.53
CA GLY A 159 -3.90 8.06 -13.09
C GLY A 159 -4.10 6.68 -12.45
N CYS A 160 -5.14 5.96 -12.88
CA CYS A 160 -5.46 4.63 -12.39
C CYS A 160 -6.06 3.74 -13.49
N ALA A 161 -6.04 2.43 -13.29
CA ALA A 161 -6.77 1.48 -14.12
C ALA A 161 -7.35 0.36 -13.28
N PHE A 162 -8.53 -0.11 -13.66
CA PHE A 162 -9.22 -1.25 -13.07
C PHE A 162 -9.50 -2.25 -14.18
N TRP A 163 -9.32 -3.54 -13.90
CA TRP A 163 -9.77 -4.58 -14.82
C TRP A 163 -10.14 -5.85 -14.06
N CYS A 164 -11.06 -6.60 -14.64
CA CYS A 164 -11.49 -7.93 -14.22
C CYS A 164 -11.63 -8.81 -15.47
N PHE A 165 -11.55 -10.13 -15.29
CA PHE A 165 -11.80 -11.08 -16.38
C PHE A 165 -13.24 -11.58 -16.29
N PRO A 166 -14.07 -11.45 -17.33
CA PRO A 166 -15.48 -11.89 -17.29
C PRO A 166 -15.64 -13.34 -16.86
N GLN A 167 -14.72 -14.22 -17.26
CA GLN A 167 -14.67 -15.63 -16.86
C GLN A 167 -14.50 -15.80 -15.35
N CYS A 168 -13.72 -14.93 -14.70
CA CYS A 168 -13.54 -14.95 -13.25
C CYS A 168 -14.74 -14.36 -12.52
N VAL A 169 -15.40 -13.36 -13.10
CA VAL A 169 -16.66 -12.81 -12.57
C VAL A 169 -17.75 -13.88 -12.62
N GLU A 170 -17.89 -14.58 -13.75
CA GLU A 170 -18.81 -15.71 -13.89
C GLU A 170 -18.48 -16.84 -12.92
N ALA A 171 -17.21 -17.24 -12.83
CA ALA A 171 -16.76 -18.23 -11.86
C ALA A 171 -17.14 -17.85 -10.42
N PHE A 172 -17.01 -16.56 -10.07
CA PHE A 172 -17.31 -16.09 -8.72
C PHE A 172 -18.76 -16.31 -8.32
N ARG A 173 -19.72 -16.27 -9.25
CA ARG A 173 -21.14 -16.58 -8.99
C ARG A 173 -21.35 -17.93 -8.34
N HIS A 174 -20.46 -18.88 -8.63
CA HIS A 174 -20.47 -20.25 -8.13
C HIS A 174 -19.51 -20.47 -6.94
N CYS A 175 -18.54 -19.58 -6.73
CA CYS A 175 -17.69 -19.61 -5.53
C CYS A 175 -18.48 -19.31 -4.27
N ARG A 176 -17.90 -19.62 -3.09
CA ARG A 176 -18.41 -19.10 -1.81
C ARG A 176 -18.50 -17.57 -1.87
N PRO A 177 -19.55 -16.93 -1.32
CA PRO A 177 -19.76 -15.49 -1.36
C PRO A 177 -18.85 -14.75 -0.38
N VAL A 178 -17.55 -14.95 -0.54
CA VAL A 178 -16.49 -14.32 0.25
C VAL A 178 -15.30 -14.02 -0.67
N PHE A 179 -14.72 -12.83 -0.50
CA PHE A 179 -13.46 -12.50 -1.15
C PHE A 179 -12.52 -11.77 -0.19
N SER A 180 -11.25 -11.75 -0.54
CA SER A 180 -10.23 -11.01 0.19
C SER A 180 -9.62 -9.96 -0.72
N VAL A 181 -9.25 -8.83 -0.11
CA VAL A 181 -8.50 -7.77 -0.78
C VAL A 181 -7.16 -7.55 -0.12
N ASP A 182 -6.17 -7.17 -0.92
CA ASP A 182 -4.82 -6.86 -0.45
C ASP A 182 -4.11 -5.90 -1.40
N GLY A 183 -3.16 -5.14 -0.84
CA GLY A 183 -2.19 -4.37 -1.60
C GLY A 183 -1.13 -5.29 -2.21
N MET A 184 -0.81 -5.07 -3.48
CA MET A 184 0.24 -5.75 -4.21
C MET A 184 1.39 -4.78 -4.48
N PHE A 185 2.59 -5.14 -4.01
CA PHE A 185 3.79 -4.41 -4.37
C PHE A 185 4.28 -4.86 -5.75
N PHE A 186 3.83 -4.22 -6.83
CA PHE A 186 4.64 -4.23 -8.05
C PHE A 186 5.96 -3.49 -7.78
N ILE A 187 7.07 -4.01 -8.30
CA ILE A 187 8.41 -3.39 -8.21
C ILE A 187 8.57 -2.31 -9.31
N GLY A 188 7.48 -1.98 -10.03
CA GLY A 188 7.43 -0.98 -11.10
C GLY A 188 7.29 0.48 -10.61
N LYS A 189 7.08 1.39 -11.57
CA LYS A 189 6.99 2.85 -11.32
C LYS A 189 5.70 3.28 -10.60
N TYR A 190 4.64 2.47 -10.61
CA TYR A 190 3.37 2.74 -9.91
C TYR A 190 3.47 2.30 -8.45
N ARG A 191 3.07 3.18 -7.50
CA ARG A 191 3.31 2.92 -6.06
C ARG A 191 2.24 2.05 -5.40
N GLY A 192 1.09 1.82 -6.04
CA GLY A 192 0.03 0.97 -5.51
C GLY A 192 -0.55 0.02 -6.55
N THR A 193 -0.87 -1.19 -6.12
CA THR A 193 -1.68 -2.13 -6.89
C THR A 193 -2.64 -2.80 -5.94
N LEU A 194 -3.89 -2.94 -6.33
CA LEU A 194 -4.91 -3.56 -5.51
C LEU A 194 -5.40 -4.84 -6.17
N LEU A 195 -5.71 -5.84 -5.36
CA LEU A 195 -6.19 -7.14 -5.79
C LEU A 195 -7.44 -7.51 -5.00
N ALA A 196 -8.45 -8.05 -5.68
CA ALA A 196 -9.57 -8.78 -5.09
C ALA A 196 -9.52 -10.23 -5.55
N ILE A 197 -9.73 -11.18 -4.63
CA ILE A 197 -9.59 -12.60 -4.91
C ILE A 197 -10.51 -13.45 -4.04
N SER A 198 -11.11 -14.48 -4.64
CA SER A 198 -11.91 -15.50 -3.96
C SER A 198 -11.32 -16.89 -4.22
N CYS A 199 -12.07 -17.94 -3.88
CA CYS A 199 -11.72 -19.32 -4.18
C CYS A 199 -12.96 -20.22 -4.28
N ASP A 200 -12.81 -21.32 -5.01
CA ASP A 200 -13.84 -22.34 -5.23
C ASP A 200 -14.07 -23.24 -4.01
N ALA A 201 -14.96 -24.23 -4.13
CA ALA A 201 -15.25 -25.24 -3.11
C ALA A 201 -13.99 -25.86 -2.45
N ASN A 202 -12.91 -26.07 -3.20
CA ASN A 202 -11.66 -26.70 -2.78
C ASN A 202 -10.55 -25.70 -2.38
N ASN A 203 -10.90 -24.44 -2.13
CA ASN A 203 -9.95 -23.35 -1.82
C ASN A 203 -8.98 -23.04 -2.98
N MET A 204 -9.29 -23.43 -4.22
CA MET A 204 -8.49 -23.04 -5.38
C MET A 204 -8.79 -21.59 -5.76
N LEU A 205 -7.72 -20.79 -5.90
CA LEU A 205 -7.82 -19.33 -6.04
C LEU A 205 -8.50 -18.90 -7.35
N VAL A 206 -9.42 -17.93 -7.25
CA VAL A 206 -10.13 -17.25 -8.35
C VAL A 206 -9.87 -15.74 -8.24
N PRO A 207 -8.89 -15.18 -8.98
CA PRO A 207 -8.64 -13.74 -9.01
C PRO A 207 -9.82 -12.99 -9.61
N LEU A 208 -10.35 -11.99 -8.91
CA LEU A 208 -11.58 -11.31 -9.31
C LEU A 208 -11.31 -10.02 -10.06
N ALA A 209 -10.50 -9.14 -9.47
CA ALA A 209 -10.21 -7.83 -10.03
C ALA A 209 -8.84 -7.34 -9.61
N PHE A 210 -8.32 -6.45 -10.44
CA PHE A 210 -7.01 -5.83 -10.30
C PHE A 210 -7.16 -4.32 -10.47
N ALA A 211 -6.33 -3.57 -9.78
CA ALA A 211 -6.19 -2.15 -10.04
C ALA A 211 -4.76 -1.65 -9.95
N LEU A 212 -4.43 -0.72 -10.83
CA LEU A 212 -3.29 0.17 -10.72
C LEU A 212 -3.74 1.49 -10.15
N VAL A 213 -3.07 1.92 -9.08
CA VAL A 213 -3.37 3.18 -8.40
C VAL A 213 -2.08 3.94 -8.09
N GLU A 214 -2.18 5.26 -8.00
CA GLU A 214 -1.03 6.12 -7.71
C GLU A 214 -0.35 5.76 -6.39
N ARG A 215 -1.16 5.42 -5.37
CA ARG A 215 -0.74 5.02 -4.02
C ARG A 215 -1.87 4.28 -3.30
N GLU A 216 -1.53 3.40 -2.37
CA GLU A 216 -2.50 2.81 -1.45
C GLU A 216 -2.90 3.87 -0.41
N ASN A 217 -4.06 4.50 -0.61
CA ASN A 217 -4.65 5.50 0.28
C ASN A 217 -6.17 5.29 0.35
N ASN A 218 -6.86 6.11 1.15
CA ASN A 218 -8.31 5.98 1.34
C ASN A 218 -9.08 6.06 0.02
N ASP A 219 -8.78 7.08 -0.80
CA ASP A 219 -9.45 7.28 -2.10
C ASP A 219 -9.30 6.11 -3.07
N SER A 220 -8.12 5.48 -3.08
CA SER A 220 -7.82 4.35 -3.97
C SER A 220 -8.56 3.08 -3.53
N TRP A 221 -8.66 2.84 -2.22
CA TRP A 221 -9.42 1.72 -1.66
C TRP A 221 -10.92 1.88 -1.88
N GLU A 222 -11.46 3.06 -1.62
CA GLU A 222 -12.87 3.39 -1.87
C GLU A 222 -13.22 3.20 -3.34
N TRP A 223 -12.43 3.79 -4.25
CA TRP A 223 -12.63 3.65 -5.68
C TRP A 223 -12.55 2.19 -6.15
N PHE A 224 -11.55 1.44 -5.69
CA PHE A 224 -11.36 0.04 -6.09
C PHE A 224 -12.51 -0.84 -5.62
N LEU A 225 -12.89 -0.76 -4.34
CA LEU A 225 -13.96 -1.59 -3.79
C LEU A 225 -15.33 -1.25 -4.37
N ARG A 226 -15.59 0.02 -4.67
CA ARG A 226 -16.78 0.43 -5.41
C ARG A 226 -16.86 -0.24 -6.79
N LEU A 227 -15.76 -0.28 -7.54
CA LEU A 227 -15.71 -0.97 -8.84
C LEU A 227 -15.83 -2.49 -8.70
N VAL A 228 -15.25 -3.09 -7.66
CA VAL A 228 -15.45 -4.52 -7.36
C VAL A 228 -16.92 -4.80 -7.10
N ARG A 229 -17.61 -3.98 -6.29
CA ARG A 229 -19.03 -4.16 -6.03
C ARG A 229 -19.87 -4.06 -7.30
N ILE A 230 -19.59 -3.08 -8.16
CA ILE A 230 -20.40 -2.85 -9.38
C ILE A 230 -20.16 -3.91 -10.45
N HIS A 231 -18.89 -4.27 -10.70
CA HIS A 231 -18.50 -5.08 -11.86
C HIS A 231 -18.22 -6.55 -11.56
N VAL A 232 -18.05 -6.92 -10.28
CA VAL A 232 -17.72 -8.30 -9.87
C VAL A 232 -18.84 -8.90 -9.01
N VAL A 233 -19.37 -8.13 -8.07
CA VAL A 233 -20.48 -8.58 -7.21
C VAL A 233 -21.79 -8.32 -7.95
N GLU A 234 -22.66 -9.32 -7.99
CA GLU A 234 -23.96 -9.18 -8.63
C GLU A 234 -24.90 -8.33 -7.75
N PRO A 235 -25.78 -7.46 -8.32
CA PRO A 235 -26.66 -6.58 -7.56
C PRO A 235 -27.53 -7.26 -6.50
N SER A 236 -27.83 -8.55 -6.61
CA SER A 236 -28.66 -9.30 -5.65
C SER A 236 -27.85 -10.08 -4.60
N ARG A 237 -26.51 -10.08 -4.67
CA ARG A 237 -25.68 -11.03 -3.91
C ARG A 237 -24.97 -10.36 -2.73
N GLU A 238 -25.29 -10.81 -1.52
CA GLU A 238 -24.56 -10.47 -0.30
C GLU A 238 -23.23 -11.23 -0.22
N VAL A 239 -22.16 -10.53 0.17
CA VAL A 239 -20.81 -11.10 0.18
C VAL A 239 -19.99 -10.64 1.39
N GLY A 240 -19.20 -11.57 1.93
CA GLY A 240 -18.21 -11.31 2.96
C GLY A 240 -16.89 -10.78 2.40
N VAL A 241 -16.26 -9.84 3.09
CA VAL A 241 -14.93 -9.31 2.72
C VAL A 241 -13.94 -9.50 3.86
N VAL A 242 -12.84 -10.19 3.59
CA VAL A 242 -11.75 -10.41 4.56
C VAL A 242 -10.53 -9.58 4.19
N SER A 243 -10.21 -8.56 4.99
CA SER A 243 -9.07 -7.66 4.75
C SER A 243 -8.44 -7.14 6.06
N ASP A 244 -7.42 -6.28 5.97
CA ASP A 244 -7.00 -5.47 7.12
C ASP A 244 -8.05 -4.40 7.50
N ARG A 245 -7.71 -3.57 8.50
CA ARG A 245 -8.53 -2.45 8.99
C ARG A 245 -8.11 -1.11 8.38
N HIS A 246 -7.69 -1.08 7.13
CA HIS A 246 -7.36 0.19 6.48
C HIS A 246 -8.60 1.08 6.38
N GLN A 247 -8.50 2.36 6.75
CA GLN A 247 -9.65 3.27 6.83
C GLN A 247 -10.42 3.36 5.50
N GLY A 248 -9.72 3.46 4.38
CA GLY A 248 -10.35 3.41 3.05
C GLY A 248 -11.19 2.16 2.77
N ILE A 249 -10.84 1.00 3.34
CA ILE A 249 -11.66 -0.21 3.21
C ILE A 249 -12.91 -0.10 4.07
N LEU A 250 -12.76 0.37 5.32
CA LEU A 250 -13.88 0.57 6.24
C LEU A 250 -14.93 1.53 5.64
N ASN A 251 -14.47 2.65 5.06
CA ASN A 251 -15.32 3.61 4.38
C ASN A 251 -16.05 2.98 3.19
N ALA A 252 -15.33 2.22 2.35
CA ALA A 252 -15.89 1.59 1.16
C ALA A 252 -16.93 0.50 1.47
N VAL A 253 -16.74 -0.22 2.57
CA VAL A 253 -17.68 -1.23 3.06
C VAL A 253 -18.96 -0.58 3.58
N GLN A 254 -18.85 0.59 4.22
CA GLN A 254 -19.99 1.35 4.77
C GLN A 254 -20.76 2.14 3.71
N GLU A 255 -20.17 2.37 2.54
CA GLU A 255 -20.81 3.05 1.42
C GLU A 255 -22.10 2.32 1.01
N GLN A 256 -23.23 3.02 0.99
CA GLN A 256 -24.47 2.49 0.44
C GLN A 256 -24.50 2.79 -1.06
N ILE A 257 -24.66 1.74 -1.87
CA ILE A 257 -24.77 1.85 -3.32
C ILE A 257 -26.16 1.37 -3.69
N GLU A 258 -26.95 2.23 -4.32
CA GLU A 258 -28.31 1.91 -4.74
C GLU A 258 -28.33 0.65 -5.63
N GLY A 259 -29.21 -0.30 -5.31
CA GLY A 259 -29.31 -1.58 -6.01
C GLY A 259 -28.27 -2.64 -5.59
N TYR A 260 -27.41 -2.39 -4.59
CA TYR A 260 -26.43 -3.37 -4.12
C TYR A 260 -26.48 -3.57 -2.58
N PRO A 261 -26.53 -4.82 -2.09
CA PRO A 261 -26.45 -5.13 -0.67
C PRO A 261 -25.16 -4.64 0.00
N PRO A 262 -25.17 -4.43 1.32
CA PRO A 262 -23.97 -4.06 2.08
C PRO A 262 -22.92 -5.17 2.05
N LEU A 263 -21.65 -4.80 2.18
CA LEU A 263 -20.56 -5.77 2.32
C LEU A 263 -20.41 -6.21 3.78
N HIS A 264 -20.31 -7.52 4.03
CA HIS A 264 -20.07 -8.05 5.37
C HIS A 264 -18.57 -8.12 5.67
N HIS A 265 -18.01 -7.05 6.22
CA HIS A 265 -16.57 -6.98 6.51
C HIS A 265 -16.16 -7.80 7.74
N ARG A 266 -15.04 -8.51 7.59
CA ARG A 266 -14.37 -9.31 8.62
C ARG A 266 -12.89 -8.99 8.61
N TRP A 267 -12.32 -8.79 9.80
CA TRP A 267 -10.90 -8.44 9.93
C TRP A 267 -10.01 -9.66 9.78
N CYS A 268 -8.90 -9.49 9.08
CA CYS A 268 -7.85 -10.48 8.95
C CYS A 268 -7.15 -10.64 10.31
N THR A 269 -7.33 -11.78 10.96
CA THR A 269 -6.78 -12.04 12.30
C THR A 269 -5.26 -12.04 12.33
N ARG A 270 -4.62 -12.39 11.22
CA ARG A 270 -3.17 -12.23 11.07
C ARG A 270 -2.74 -10.76 11.13
N HIS A 271 -3.44 -9.84 10.45
CA HIS A 271 -3.07 -8.43 10.51
C HIS A 271 -3.33 -7.84 11.89
N LEU A 272 -4.39 -8.29 12.59
CA LEU A 272 -4.62 -7.95 13.99
C LEU A 272 -3.50 -8.48 14.90
N ALA A 273 -3.09 -9.74 14.73
CA ALA A 273 -1.97 -10.32 15.47
C ALA A 273 -0.64 -9.61 15.17
N GLU A 274 -0.39 -9.22 13.91
CA GLU A 274 0.77 -8.41 13.55
C GLU A 274 0.73 -7.07 14.29
N ASN A 275 -0.41 -6.38 14.31
CA ASN A 275 -0.60 -5.11 15.04
C ASN A 275 -0.45 -5.28 16.56
N LEU A 276 -0.88 -6.41 17.11
CA LEU A 276 -0.69 -6.74 18.53
C LEU A 276 0.79 -6.90 18.84
N LEU A 277 1.51 -7.70 18.05
CA LEU A 277 2.96 -7.88 18.13
C LEU A 277 3.72 -6.54 18.00
N TRP A 278 3.21 -5.62 17.18
CA TRP A 278 3.74 -4.26 17.08
C TRP A 278 3.57 -3.44 18.35
N LYS A 279 2.44 -3.62 19.04
CA LYS A 279 2.07 -2.87 20.25
C LYS A 279 2.80 -3.40 21.48
N ASP A 280 2.87 -4.72 21.65
CA ASP A 280 3.42 -5.34 22.86
C ASP A 280 4.85 -5.88 22.71
N GLY A 281 5.32 -6.12 21.48
CA GLY A 281 6.63 -6.71 21.21
C GLY A 281 6.76 -8.19 21.60
N VAL A 282 5.67 -8.85 22.00
CA VAL A 282 5.66 -10.23 22.51
C VAL A 282 5.34 -11.20 21.38
N LYS A 283 6.36 -11.96 20.94
CA LYS A 283 6.21 -12.89 19.82
C LYS A 283 5.17 -13.99 20.09
N ASP A 284 5.09 -14.49 21.32
CA ASP A 284 4.20 -15.59 21.68
C ASP A 284 2.71 -15.18 21.59
N ASN A 285 2.42 -13.90 21.86
CA ASN A 285 1.07 -13.34 21.72
C ASN A 285 0.56 -13.41 20.27
N PHE A 286 1.46 -13.41 19.27
CA PHE A 286 1.07 -13.54 17.87
C PHE A 286 0.35 -14.86 17.60
N GLU A 287 0.93 -15.98 18.05
CA GLU A 287 0.37 -17.31 17.83
C GLU A 287 -0.85 -17.55 18.73
N LEU A 288 -0.76 -17.15 20.01
CA LEU A 288 -1.86 -17.26 20.97
C LEU A 288 -3.11 -16.50 20.50
N PHE A 289 -2.96 -15.27 20.01
CA PHE A 289 -4.07 -14.48 19.50
C PHE A 289 -4.74 -15.14 18.29
N GLN A 290 -3.95 -15.72 17.38
CA GLN A 290 -4.51 -16.47 16.25
C GLN A 290 -5.24 -17.75 16.68
N VAL A 291 -4.80 -18.39 17.76
CA VAL A 291 -5.48 -19.56 18.34
C VAL A 291 -6.78 -19.14 19.02
N ALA A 292 -6.78 -18.06 19.80
CA ALA A 292 -7.98 -17.51 20.44
C ALA A 292 -9.05 -17.17 19.39
N ALA A 293 -8.70 -16.40 18.35
CA ALA A 293 -9.65 -15.99 17.31
C ALA A 293 -10.27 -17.16 16.52
N ARG A 294 -9.64 -18.34 16.52
CA ARG A 294 -10.12 -19.57 15.85
C ARG A 294 -11.07 -20.41 16.69
N GLN A 295 -11.21 -20.12 17.98
CA GLN A 295 -12.10 -20.87 18.86
C GLN A 295 -13.56 -20.72 18.39
N LEU A 296 -14.28 -21.84 18.37
CA LEU A 296 -15.69 -21.90 17.95
C LEU A 296 -16.65 -21.54 19.08
N GLU A 297 -16.18 -21.59 20.32
CA GLU A 297 -16.96 -21.38 21.53
C GLU A 297 -16.37 -20.24 22.34
N ASP A 298 -17.26 -19.44 22.93
CA ASP A 298 -16.85 -18.27 23.70
C ASP A 298 -16.00 -18.65 24.92
N TYR A 299 -16.34 -19.71 25.64
CA TYR A 299 -15.56 -20.16 26.80
C TYR A 299 -14.07 -20.41 26.47
N TYR A 300 -13.75 -21.16 25.41
CA TYR A 300 -12.35 -21.38 25.00
C TYR A 300 -11.71 -20.14 24.42
N PHE A 301 -12.49 -19.30 23.74
CA PHE A 301 -12.03 -18.01 23.27
C PHE A 301 -11.55 -17.15 24.46
N GLN A 302 -12.37 -16.97 25.49
CA GLN A 302 -12.02 -16.20 26.69
C GLN A 302 -10.79 -16.79 27.39
N ARG A 303 -10.75 -18.10 27.63
CA ARG A 303 -9.58 -18.76 28.26
C ARG A 303 -8.28 -18.57 27.49
N LYS A 304 -8.31 -18.65 26.15
CA LYS A 304 -7.12 -18.44 25.32
C LYS A 304 -6.79 -16.94 25.21
N LEU A 305 -7.79 -16.06 25.29
CA LEU A 305 -7.59 -14.61 25.28
C LEU A 305 -6.96 -14.13 26.59
N GLU A 306 -7.33 -14.67 27.75
CA GLU A 306 -6.71 -14.41 29.05
C GLU A 306 -5.20 -14.72 29.07
N GLN A 307 -4.77 -15.71 28.28
CA GLN A 307 -3.36 -16.06 28.11
C GLN A 307 -2.58 -15.01 27.29
N VAL A 308 -3.27 -14.17 26.53
CA VAL A 308 -2.66 -13.06 25.80
C VAL A 308 -2.34 -11.97 26.82
N ARG A 309 -1.06 -11.84 27.18
CA ARG A 309 -0.56 -11.00 28.28
C ARG A 309 -0.80 -9.49 28.11
N SER A 310 -1.29 -9.04 26.96
CA SER A 310 -1.55 -7.64 26.64
C SER A 310 -3.04 -7.34 26.65
N ALA A 311 -3.42 -6.18 27.21
CA ALA A 311 -4.79 -5.68 27.10
C ALA A 311 -5.15 -5.52 25.62
N THR A 312 -5.91 -6.49 25.12
CA THR A 312 -6.56 -6.42 23.82
C THR A 312 -7.87 -5.69 24.04
N ASN A 313 -8.08 -4.57 23.35
CA ASN A 313 -9.40 -3.95 23.31
C ASN A 313 -10.30 -4.94 22.54
N ALA A 314 -11.02 -5.78 23.28
CA ALA A 314 -11.89 -6.84 22.78
C ALA A 314 -13.20 -6.26 22.22
N GLU A 315 -13.08 -5.25 21.37
CA GLU A 315 -14.20 -4.64 20.67
C GLU A 315 -14.48 -5.38 19.35
N ASP A 316 -15.73 -5.31 18.89
CA ASP A 316 -16.19 -5.87 17.61
C ASP A 316 -15.82 -7.35 17.42
N LEU A 317 -16.09 -8.19 18.42
CA LEU A 317 -15.75 -9.62 18.43
C LEU A 317 -16.28 -10.37 17.20
N ASP A 318 -17.44 -9.98 16.67
CA ASP A 318 -18.04 -10.54 15.45
C ASP A 318 -17.14 -10.32 14.21
N LYS A 319 -16.34 -9.25 14.20
CA LYS A 319 -15.47 -8.92 13.07
C LYS A 319 -14.26 -9.81 12.99
N TRP A 320 -13.78 -10.39 14.08
CA TRP A 320 -12.48 -11.07 14.12
C TRP A 320 -12.44 -12.42 14.82
N THR A 321 -13.45 -12.81 15.59
CA THR A 321 -13.53 -14.13 16.22
C THR A 321 -14.48 -15.06 15.46
N ARG A 322 -14.31 -16.38 15.59
CA ARG A 322 -15.29 -17.34 15.05
C ARG A 322 -16.48 -17.56 15.98
N SER A 323 -16.24 -17.57 17.28
CA SER A 323 -17.27 -17.77 18.30
C SER A 323 -18.38 -16.72 18.23
N HIS A 324 -18.07 -15.48 17.82
CA HIS A 324 -19.02 -14.38 17.71
C HIS A 324 -19.44 -14.03 16.27
N ASP A 325 -18.93 -14.71 15.24
CA ASP A 325 -19.39 -14.52 13.85
C ASP A 325 -20.67 -15.33 13.59
N THR A 326 -21.76 -14.95 14.27
CA THR A 326 -23.06 -15.65 14.22
C THR A 326 -23.65 -15.74 12.82
N SER A 327 -23.38 -14.73 11.99
CA SER A 327 -23.81 -14.67 10.59
C SER A 327 -22.94 -15.50 9.62
N GLY A 328 -21.76 -15.95 10.05
CA GLY A 328 -20.91 -16.84 9.25
C GLY A 328 -20.30 -16.25 7.97
N TRP A 329 -20.37 -14.93 7.73
CA TRP A 329 -19.90 -14.30 6.48
C TRP A 329 -18.41 -14.46 6.18
N ARG A 330 -17.63 -14.95 7.15
CA ARG A 330 -16.22 -15.29 6.97
C ARG A 330 -16.00 -16.57 6.15
N TYR A 331 -16.97 -17.49 6.05
CA TYR A 331 -16.83 -18.78 5.36
C TYR A 331 -15.51 -19.50 5.71
N GLU A 332 -15.20 -19.57 7.01
CA GLU A 332 -13.95 -20.09 7.61
C GLU A 332 -12.66 -19.25 7.42
N PHE A 333 -12.63 -18.26 6.53
CA PHE A 333 -11.41 -17.50 6.21
C PHE A 333 -10.95 -16.55 7.32
N GLN A 334 -9.99 -17.00 8.12
CA GLN A 334 -9.42 -16.17 9.18
C GLN A 334 -8.51 -15.04 8.70
N CYS A 335 -7.92 -15.18 7.52
CA CYS A 335 -6.88 -14.28 7.04
C CYS A 335 -7.04 -14.00 5.54
N SER A 336 -6.45 -12.90 5.07
CA SER A 336 -6.29 -12.57 3.65
C SER A 336 -5.28 -13.47 2.90
N ASN A 337 -5.20 -14.75 3.30
CA ASN A 337 -4.25 -15.72 2.75
C ASN A 337 -4.45 -15.98 1.25
N MET A 338 -5.67 -15.83 0.75
CA MET A 338 -5.98 -15.92 -0.68
C MET A 338 -5.16 -14.88 -1.46
N ALA A 339 -5.25 -13.62 -1.04
CA ALA A 339 -4.54 -12.51 -1.66
C ALA A 339 -3.03 -12.63 -1.48
N LYS A 340 -2.55 -12.98 -0.28
CA LYS A 340 -1.12 -13.22 -0.03
C LYS A 340 -0.54 -14.35 -0.89
N SER A 341 -1.28 -15.44 -1.10
CA SER A 341 -0.84 -16.57 -1.92
C SER A 341 -0.74 -16.22 -3.40
N PHE A 342 -1.71 -15.46 -3.91
CA PHE A 342 -1.66 -14.96 -5.28
C PHE A 342 -0.56 -13.89 -5.46
N ASN A 343 -0.39 -13.01 -4.47
CA ASN A 343 0.71 -12.04 -4.47
C ASN A 343 2.06 -12.74 -4.58
N LYS A 344 2.27 -13.84 -3.85
CA LYS A 344 3.49 -14.66 -3.97
C LYS A 344 3.72 -15.24 -5.36
N LEU A 345 2.66 -15.62 -6.09
CA LEU A 345 2.76 -16.10 -7.46
C LEU A 345 3.32 -15.02 -8.39
N LEU A 346 2.87 -13.77 -8.19
CA LEU A 346 3.23 -12.64 -9.04
C LEU A 346 4.53 -11.93 -8.62
N LEU A 347 5.05 -12.16 -7.40
CA LEU A 347 6.36 -11.63 -6.96
C LEU A 347 7.49 -11.95 -7.94
N GLY A 348 7.39 -13.06 -8.67
CA GLY A 348 8.39 -13.45 -9.67
C GLY A 348 8.41 -12.56 -10.91
N ILE A 349 7.33 -11.84 -11.20
CA ILE A 349 7.11 -11.06 -12.43
C ILE A 349 6.82 -9.58 -12.16
N CYS A 350 6.76 -9.16 -10.91
CA CYS A 350 6.34 -7.82 -10.50
C CYS A 350 7.23 -6.66 -10.99
N GLY A 351 8.37 -6.95 -11.64
CA GLY A 351 9.22 -5.97 -12.32
C GLY A 351 9.08 -5.98 -13.85
N MET A 352 8.13 -6.74 -14.41
CA MET A 352 7.80 -6.74 -15.84
C MET A 352 6.85 -5.58 -16.19
N PRO A 353 6.84 -5.10 -17.45
CA PRO A 353 5.85 -4.14 -17.95
C PRO A 353 4.41 -4.54 -17.62
N MET A 354 3.51 -3.56 -17.41
CA MET A 354 2.13 -3.83 -16.98
C MET A 354 1.34 -4.69 -17.97
N ASN A 355 1.46 -4.42 -19.27
CA ASN A 355 0.91 -5.25 -20.32
C ASN A 355 1.40 -6.71 -20.23
N ALA A 356 2.67 -6.92 -19.88
CA ALA A 356 3.25 -8.25 -19.72
C ALA A 356 2.76 -8.96 -18.44
N ILE A 357 2.51 -8.20 -17.36
CA ILE A 357 1.88 -8.74 -16.14
C ILE A 357 0.43 -9.14 -16.41
N ALA A 358 -0.34 -8.29 -17.11
CA ALA A 358 -1.70 -8.58 -17.52
C ALA A 358 -1.74 -9.81 -18.43
N GLN A 359 -0.86 -9.88 -19.44
CA GLN A 359 -0.73 -11.02 -20.35
C GLN A 359 -0.34 -12.31 -19.61
N PHE A 360 0.63 -12.25 -18.69
CA PHE A 360 0.98 -13.42 -17.86
C PHE A 360 -0.21 -13.90 -17.04
N THR A 361 -0.94 -12.96 -16.43
CA THR A 361 -2.10 -13.27 -15.58
C THR A 361 -3.21 -13.90 -16.42
N PHE A 362 -3.48 -13.36 -17.61
CA PHE A 362 -4.41 -13.93 -18.58
C PHE A 362 -4.08 -15.39 -18.92
N TYR A 363 -2.87 -15.68 -19.43
CA TYR A 363 -2.51 -17.05 -19.80
C TYR A 363 -2.41 -18.00 -18.60
N ARG A 364 -2.08 -17.48 -17.42
CA ARG A 364 -2.12 -18.28 -16.18
C ARG A 364 -3.56 -18.70 -15.86
N LEU A 365 -4.53 -17.80 -16.02
CA LEU A 365 -5.94 -18.09 -15.81
C LEU A 365 -6.47 -19.06 -16.86
N VAL A 366 -6.12 -18.90 -18.14
CA VAL A 366 -6.44 -19.86 -19.21
C VAL A 366 -6.03 -21.28 -18.80
N ALA A 367 -4.78 -21.46 -18.37
CA ALA A 367 -4.27 -22.76 -17.93
C ALA A 367 -5.03 -23.29 -16.70
N TRP A 368 -5.29 -22.43 -15.71
CA TRP A 368 -6.03 -22.82 -14.50
C TRP A 368 -7.46 -23.25 -14.80
N PHE A 369 -8.19 -22.52 -15.64
CA PHE A 369 -9.57 -22.86 -15.99
C PHE A 369 -9.63 -24.21 -16.72
N ASN A 370 -8.74 -24.43 -17.70
CA ASN A 370 -8.70 -25.71 -18.40
C ASN A 370 -8.34 -26.89 -17.48
N GLU A 371 -7.29 -26.75 -16.67
CA GLU A 371 -6.85 -27.81 -15.77
C GLU A 371 -7.89 -28.13 -14.69
N ARG A 372 -8.49 -27.11 -14.09
CA ARG A 372 -9.43 -27.27 -12.97
C ARG A 372 -10.81 -27.71 -13.44
N HIS A 373 -11.24 -27.29 -14.62
CA HIS A 373 -12.47 -27.82 -15.23
C HIS A 373 -12.37 -29.31 -15.49
N ALA A 374 -11.28 -29.77 -16.11
CA ALA A 374 -11.07 -31.20 -16.37
C ALA A 374 -11.07 -32.03 -15.07
N LYS A 375 -10.48 -31.49 -13.99
CA LYS A 375 -10.54 -32.12 -12.66
C LYS A 375 -11.95 -32.16 -12.09
N ALA A 376 -12.73 -31.09 -12.26
CA ALA A 376 -14.11 -31.03 -11.79
C ALA A 376 -15.02 -31.99 -12.58
N GLU A 377 -14.87 -32.07 -13.90
CA GLU A 377 -15.59 -33.02 -14.77
C GLU A 377 -15.26 -34.46 -14.43
N ALA A 378 -14.01 -34.76 -14.08
CA ALA A 378 -13.60 -36.10 -13.64
C ALA A 378 -14.32 -36.51 -12.33
N LEU A 379 -14.45 -35.58 -11.38
CA LEU A 379 -15.23 -35.81 -10.15
C LEU A 379 -16.72 -36.02 -10.48
N GLN A 380 -17.27 -35.20 -11.38
CA GLN A 380 -18.67 -35.31 -11.79
C GLN A 380 -18.94 -36.66 -12.49
N SER A 381 -18.04 -37.09 -13.36
CA SER A 381 -18.13 -38.38 -14.07
C SER A 381 -17.97 -39.57 -13.13
N ALA A 382 -17.23 -39.42 -12.03
CA ALA A 382 -17.14 -40.41 -10.96
C ALA A 382 -18.38 -40.46 -10.06
N GLY A 383 -19.40 -39.62 -10.31
CA GLY A 383 -20.64 -39.57 -9.52
C GLY A 383 -20.45 -38.92 -8.14
N GLU A 384 -19.37 -38.17 -7.94
CA GLU A 384 -19.10 -37.50 -6.67
C GLU A 384 -20.07 -36.33 -6.46
N ARG A 385 -20.77 -36.32 -5.32
CA ARG A 385 -21.70 -35.23 -4.95
C ARG A 385 -20.96 -33.98 -4.45
N TRP A 386 -19.92 -34.19 -3.64
CA TRP A 386 -19.20 -33.14 -2.92
C TRP A 386 -17.76 -33.03 -3.38
N ALA A 387 -17.25 -31.80 -3.42
CA ALA A 387 -15.84 -31.57 -3.68
C ALA A 387 -14.95 -32.22 -2.57
N GLU A 388 -13.67 -32.44 -2.87
CA GLU A 388 -12.75 -33.14 -1.96
C GLU A 388 -12.68 -32.53 -0.55
N LYS A 389 -12.65 -31.19 -0.45
CA LYS A 389 -12.62 -30.50 0.85
C LYS A 389 -13.87 -30.81 1.72
N PRO A 390 -15.11 -30.51 1.29
CA PRO A 390 -16.31 -30.85 2.07
C PRO A 390 -16.44 -32.34 2.35
N LYS A 391 -16.08 -33.21 1.40
CA LYS A 391 -16.04 -34.67 1.61
C LYS A 391 -15.12 -35.06 2.78
N ARG A 392 -13.89 -34.53 2.80
CA ARG A 392 -12.93 -34.77 3.89
C ARG A 392 -13.43 -34.22 5.23
N HIS A 393 -14.01 -33.02 5.25
CA HIS A 393 -14.58 -32.44 6.47
C HIS A 393 -15.72 -33.31 7.02
N LEU A 394 -16.60 -33.80 6.15
CA LEU A 394 -17.71 -34.68 6.53
C LEU A 394 -17.21 -36.03 7.06
N SER A 395 -16.17 -36.63 6.46
CA SER A 395 -15.54 -37.86 6.99
C SER A 395 -15.04 -37.67 8.43
N ILE A 396 -14.26 -36.62 8.67
CA ILE A 396 -13.72 -36.31 10.00
C ILE A 396 -14.84 -36.04 11.00
N ALA A 397 -15.91 -35.34 10.58
CA ALA A 397 -17.06 -35.08 11.42
C ALA A 397 -17.82 -36.38 11.76
N ASN A 398 -17.98 -37.29 10.80
CA ASN A 398 -18.61 -38.60 11.00
C ASN A 398 -17.82 -39.51 11.93
N GLU A 399 -16.48 -39.54 11.79
CA GLU A 399 -15.58 -40.29 12.65
C GLU A 399 -15.69 -39.82 14.10
N ARG A 400 -15.65 -38.50 14.33
CA ARG A 400 -15.81 -37.91 15.67
C ARG A 400 -17.21 -38.07 16.23
N ALA A 401 -18.24 -38.03 15.38
CA ALA A 401 -19.62 -38.22 15.81
C ALA A 401 -19.88 -39.63 16.38
N ALA A 402 -19.05 -40.62 16.04
CA ALA A 402 -19.17 -41.97 16.58
C ALA A 402 -18.82 -42.07 18.08
N THR A 403 -18.10 -41.08 18.63
CA THR A 403 -17.73 -41.04 20.06
C THR A 403 -18.63 -40.14 20.89
N HIS A 404 -19.70 -39.60 20.28
CA HIS A 404 -20.62 -38.68 20.94
C HIS A 404 -21.88 -39.42 21.44
N GLU A 405 -22.38 -39.00 22.59
CA GLU A 405 -23.71 -39.32 23.08
C GLU A 405 -24.64 -38.13 22.81
N VAL A 406 -25.93 -38.38 22.55
CA VAL A 406 -26.88 -37.31 22.22
C VAL A 406 -28.19 -37.50 22.94
N GLN A 407 -28.72 -36.42 23.48
CA GLN A 407 -30.01 -36.33 24.13
C GLN A 407 -30.86 -35.26 23.44
N CYS A 408 -32.08 -35.63 23.04
CA CYS A 408 -33.06 -34.69 22.51
C CYS A 408 -33.80 -33.99 23.67
N PHE A 409 -33.76 -32.65 23.70
CA PHE A 409 -34.48 -31.84 24.69
C PHE A 409 -35.81 -31.32 24.14
N ASP A 410 -35.82 -30.91 22.87
CA ASP A 410 -37.03 -30.47 22.18
C ASP A 410 -36.98 -30.87 20.70
N LEU A 411 -37.84 -31.81 20.31
CA LEU A 411 -37.90 -32.29 18.93
C LEU A 411 -38.50 -31.24 17.98
N THR A 412 -39.42 -30.40 18.46
CA THR A 412 -40.12 -29.38 17.67
C THR A 412 -39.17 -28.27 17.25
N ILE A 413 -38.39 -27.75 18.20
CA ILE A 413 -37.43 -26.66 17.98
C ILE A 413 -36.07 -27.19 17.48
N GLY A 414 -35.81 -28.50 17.65
CA GLY A 414 -34.56 -29.14 17.22
C GLY A 414 -33.41 -28.90 18.20
N THR A 415 -33.73 -28.86 19.50
CA THR A 415 -32.77 -28.65 20.58
C THR A 415 -32.21 -29.99 21.04
N TYR A 416 -30.90 -30.16 20.88
CA TYR A 416 -30.16 -31.35 21.29
C TYR A 416 -29.02 -30.96 22.22
N GLN A 417 -28.74 -31.85 23.16
CA GLN A 417 -27.54 -31.88 23.97
C GLN A 417 -26.66 -33.01 23.44
N VAL A 418 -25.42 -32.69 23.10
CA VAL A 418 -24.44 -33.68 22.65
C VAL A 418 -23.31 -33.74 23.65
N GLU A 419 -23.02 -34.93 24.18
CA GLU A 419 -21.91 -35.21 25.08
C GLU A 419 -20.74 -35.86 24.34
N HIS A 420 -19.53 -35.30 24.46
CA HIS A 420 -18.30 -35.84 23.87
C HIS A 420 -17.48 -36.54 24.96
N ARG A 421 -17.10 -37.82 24.83
CA ARG A 421 -16.23 -38.52 25.82
C ARG A 421 -14.76 -38.08 25.75
N ASP A 422 -14.02 -38.15 26.86
CA ASP A 422 -12.64 -37.66 26.98
C ASP A 422 -11.71 -38.16 25.85
N GLY A 423 -10.79 -37.30 25.39
CA GLY A 423 -9.80 -37.66 24.39
C GLY A 423 -8.51 -36.83 24.46
N THR A 424 -7.37 -37.43 24.14
CA THR A 424 -6.09 -36.71 24.07
C THR A 424 -5.81 -36.28 22.65
N THR A 425 -5.64 -34.98 22.42
CA THR A 425 -5.23 -34.47 21.09
C THR A 425 -3.83 -34.96 20.73
N SER A 426 -3.46 -34.93 19.44
CA SER A 426 -2.11 -35.30 18.96
C SER A 426 -0.97 -34.50 19.60
N ASN A 427 -1.28 -33.39 20.26
CA ASN A 427 -0.33 -32.51 20.92
C ASN A 427 -0.26 -32.74 22.45
N GLY A 428 -0.95 -33.75 22.97
CA GLY A 428 -0.97 -34.10 24.39
C GLY A 428 -1.93 -33.29 25.26
N GLU A 429 -2.76 -32.41 24.69
CA GLU A 429 -3.83 -31.73 25.47
C GLU A 429 -5.00 -32.71 25.70
N ILE A 430 -5.37 -32.89 26.98
CA ILE A 430 -6.57 -33.63 27.40
C ILE A 430 -7.80 -32.79 27.07
N GLN A 431 -8.70 -33.31 26.24
CA GLN A 431 -10.05 -32.77 26.06
C GLN A 431 -10.99 -33.45 27.05
N GLU A 432 -11.48 -32.65 28.01
CA GLU A 432 -12.51 -33.02 28.98
C GLU A 432 -13.87 -33.30 28.31
N SER A 433 -14.66 -34.20 28.89
CA SER A 433 -16.03 -34.49 28.50
C SER A 433 -16.93 -33.25 28.59
N ARG A 434 -17.79 -33.04 27.58
CA ARG A 434 -18.54 -31.79 27.41
C ARG A 434 -19.91 -31.98 26.83
N ILE A 435 -20.87 -31.20 27.34
CA ILE A 435 -22.23 -31.04 26.83
C ILE A 435 -22.31 -29.83 25.88
N HIS A 436 -22.85 -30.00 24.68
CA HIS A 436 -22.93 -28.94 23.67
C HIS A 436 -24.31 -28.83 23.00
N VAL A 437 -24.70 -27.60 22.66
CA VAL A 437 -25.85 -27.31 21.78
C VAL A 437 -25.33 -27.06 20.35
N PRO A 438 -25.64 -27.94 19.38
CA PRO A 438 -25.03 -27.88 18.04
C PRO A 438 -25.28 -26.53 17.32
N ARG A 439 -24.21 -25.93 16.78
CA ARG A 439 -24.29 -24.79 15.85
C ARG A 439 -23.63 -25.14 14.52
N GLN A 440 -24.25 -24.72 13.41
CA GLN A 440 -23.71 -24.93 12.07
C GLN A 440 -22.90 -23.70 11.60
N TYR A 441 -21.70 -23.94 11.07
CA TYR A 441 -20.84 -22.90 10.50
C TYR A 441 -20.41 -23.30 9.08
N HIS A 442 -21.37 -23.31 8.13
CA HIS A 442 -21.23 -23.70 6.71
C HIS A 442 -20.77 -25.14 6.43
N PHE A 443 -19.80 -25.66 7.18
CA PHE A 443 -19.49 -27.07 7.27
C PHE A 443 -20.20 -27.70 8.47
N VAL A 444 -20.56 -28.96 8.31
CA VAL A 444 -21.18 -29.76 9.36
C VAL A 444 -20.12 -30.16 10.40
N CYS A 445 -20.38 -29.87 11.68
CA CYS A 445 -19.54 -30.35 12.77
C CYS A 445 -20.05 -31.70 13.32
N SER A 446 -19.21 -32.44 14.03
CA SER A 446 -19.55 -33.76 14.56
C SER A 446 -20.75 -33.75 15.53
N HIS A 447 -21.00 -32.63 16.22
CA HIS A 447 -22.20 -32.47 17.07
C HIS A 447 -23.49 -32.42 16.24
N VAL A 448 -23.49 -31.70 15.10
CA VAL A 448 -24.65 -31.63 14.21
C VAL A 448 -24.86 -32.98 13.51
N VAL A 449 -23.79 -33.69 13.16
CA VAL A 449 -23.88 -35.06 12.59
C VAL A 449 -24.62 -36.01 13.53
N VAL A 450 -24.25 -36.09 14.81
CA VAL A 450 -24.88 -37.03 15.75
C VAL A 450 -26.34 -36.64 16.05
N ALA A 451 -26.63 -35.34 16.16
CA ALA A 451 -28.00 -34.85 16.32
C ALA A 451 -28.87 -35.17 15.09
N ALA A 452 -28.33 -35.00 13.87
CA ALA A 452 -29.01 -35.34 12.63
C ALA A 452 -29.28 -36.85 12.53
N ARG A 453 -28.32 -37.70 12.92
CA ARG A 453 -28.52 -39.17 12.99
C ARG A 453 -29.64 -39.54 13.95
N HIS A 454 -29.68 -38.94 15.13
CA HIS A 454 -30.76 -39.17 16.10
C HIS A 454 -32.14 -38.71 15.57
N ARG A 455 -32.18 -37.63 14.78
CA ARG A 455 -33.42 -37.14 14.15
C ARG A 455 -33.78 -37.86 12.84
N ASN A 456 -32.94 -38.77 12.36
CA ASN A 456 -33.03 -39.34 11.00
C ASN A 456 -33.13 -38.26 9.91
N PHE A 457 -32.33 -37.21 10.05
CA PHE A 457 -32.30 -36.06 9.17
C PHE A 457 -31.12 -36.16 8.18
N ASP A 458 -31.34 -35.84 6.90
CA ASP A 458 -30.26 -35.81 5.89
C ASP A 458 -29.31 -34.64 6.15
N ILE A 459 -28.19 -34.95 6.80
CA ILE A 459 -27.17 -33.97 7.16
C ILE A 459 -26.50 -33.30 5.95
N GLU A 460 -26.47 -33.98 4.80
CA GLU A 460 -25.85 -33.44 3.59
C GLU A 460 -26.70 -32.31 2.99
N SER A 461 -28.00 -32.26 3.27
CA SER A 461 -28.87 -31.14 2.89
C SER A 461 -28.47 -29.81 3.54
N MET A 462 -27.71 -29.85 4.63
CA MET A 462 -27.20 -28.65 5.31
C MET A 462 -25.92 -28.11 4.66
N ILE A 463 -25.24 -28.89 3.81
CA ILE A 463 -24.01 -28.43 3.15
C ILE A 463 -24.39 -27.45 2.04
N PRO A 464 -23.86 -26.20 2.05
CA PRO A 464 -24.19 -25.22 1.04
C PRO A 464 -23.86 -25.70 -0.39
N HIS A 465 -24.73 -25.39 -1.35
CA HIS A 465 -24.59 -25.85 -2.73
C HIS A 465 -23.29 -25.41 -3.40
N GLU A 466 -22.64 -24.34 -2.91
CA GLU A 466 -21.32 -23.85 -3.34
C GLU A 466 -20.19 -24.87 -3.15
N PHE A 467 -20.44 -25.92 -2.36
CA PHE A 467 -19.50 -27.01 -2.09
C PHE A 467 -19.71 -28.24 -2.97
N SER A 468 -20.78 -28.27 -3.77
CA SER A 468 -21.08 -29.40 -4.66
C SER A 468 -20.09 -29.49 -5.83
N VAL A 469 -19.93 -30.70 -6.37
CA VAL A 469 -19.15 -30.92 -7.59
C VAL A 469 -19.79 -30.22 -8.79
N GLU A 470 -21.13 -30.18 -8.85
CA GLU A 470 -21.85 -29.46 -9.91
C GLU A 470 -21.46 -27.98 -9.95
N THR A 471 -21.49 -27.30 -8.80
CA THR A 471 -21.08 -25.90 -8.70
C THR A 471 -19.59 -25.72 -9.00
N LEU A 472 -18.75 -26.69 -8.62
CA LEU A 472 -17.32 -26.68 -8.94
C LEU A 472 -17.07 -26.75 -10.47
N VAL A 473 -17.83 -27.57 -11.20
CA VAL A 473 -17.77 -27.64 -12.68
C VAL A 473 -18.18 -26.29 -13.26
N ARG A 474 -19.32 -25.73 -12.83
CA ARG A 474 -19.81 -24.42 -13.29
C ARG A 474 -18.79 -23.30 -13.03
N THR A 475 -18.14 -23.31 -11.86
CA THR A 475 -17.08 -22.35 -11.48
C THR A 475 -15.95 -22.30 -12.52
N TRP A 476 -15.50 -23.46 -13.03
CA TRP A 476 -14.36 -23.54 -13.96
C TRP A 476 -14.75 -23.66 -15.44
N SER A 477 -16.05 -23.70 -15.75
CA SER A 477 -16.58 -23.82 -17.11
C SER A 477 -16.35 -22.62 -18.04
N PRO A 478 -16.26 -21.36 -17.57
CA PRO A 478 -16.09 -20.21 -18.45
C PRO A 478 -14.81 -20.31 -19.28
N ARG A 479 -14.93 -20.04 -20.59
CA ARG A 479 -13.81 -20.18 -21.53
C ARG A 479 -13.20 -18.83 -21.89
N PHE A 480 -11.88 -18.80 -21.86
CA PHE A 480 -11.08 -17.69 -22.36
C PHE A 480 -10.87 -17.84 -23.86
N VAL A 481 -10.98 -16.74 -24.60
CA VAL A 481 -10.70 -16.68 -26.03
C VAL A 481 -9.38 -15.94 -26.23
N PRO A 482 -8.47 -16.41 -27.10
CA PRO A 482 -7.25 -15.68 -27.43
C PRO A 482 -7.57 -14.24 -27.86
N PHE A 483 -6.84 -13.26 -27.34
CA PHE A 483 -6.91 -11.91 -27.89
C PHE A 483 -6.32 -11.92 -29.32
N ARG A 484 -6.92 -11.10 -30.19
CA ARG A 484 -6.52 -10.98 -31.60
C ARG A 484 -5.06 -10.56 -31.73
N ASP A 485 -4.44 -10.84 -32.87
CA ASP A 485 -3.09 -10.34 -33.16
C ASP A 485 -3.10 -8.80 -33.08
N PRO A 486 -2.05 -8.13 -32.54
CA PRO A 486 -1.99 -6.68 -32.51
C PRO A 486 -2.25 -5.99 -33.86
N ARG A 487 -1.99 -6.69 -34.98
CA ARG A 487 -2.29 -6.23 -36.34
C ARG A 487 -3.79 -6.16 -36.67
N GLU A 488 -4.61 -6.90 -35.92
CA GLU A 488 -6.07 -6.98 -36.07
C GLU A 488 -6.80 -6.13 -35.03
N TRP A 489 -6.06 -5.42 -34.17
CA TRP A 489 -6.67 -4.50 -33.21
C TRP A 489 -7.21 -3.29 -33.96
N PRO A 490 -8.39 -2.77 -33.58
CA PRO A 490 -8.88 -1.51 -34.10
C PRO A 490 -7.83 -0.42 -33.92
N SER A 491 -7.74 0.51 -34.88
CA SER A 491 -6.90 1.69 -34.72
C SER A 491 -7.32 2.45 -33.45
N TYR A 492 -6.40 2.61 -32.51
CA TYR A 492 -6.65 3.39 -31.31
C TYR A 492 -6.53 4.88 -31.62
N ASP A 493 -7.66 5.58 -31.63
CA ASP A 493 -7.80 7.03 -31.80
C ASP A 493 -7.96 7.78 -30.46
N GLY A 494 -7.98 7.04 -29.35
CA GLY A 494 -8.11 7.59 -28.01
C GLY A 494 -6.87 8.37 -27.51
N PRO A 495 -7.01 9.04 -26.35
CA PRO A 495 -5.94 9.84 -25.77
C PRO A 495 -4.71 8.98 -25.44
N LYS A 496 -3.54 9.40 -25.93
CA LYS A 496 -2.29 8.76 -25.54
C LYS A 496 -1.94 9.19 -24.12
N TYR A 497 -1.83 8.22 -23.22
CA TYR A 497 -1.45 8.47 -21.83
C TYR A 497 0.08 8.49 -21.66
N ILE A 498 0.57 9.30 -20.72
CA ILE A 498 1.94 9.28 -20.21
C ILE A 498 1.94 8.97 -18.72
N VAL A 499 3.00 8.31 -18.26
CA VAL A 499 3.24 8.17 -16.82
C VAL A 499 3.63 9.53 -16.27
N ASP A 500 3.02 9.95 -15.16
CA ASP A 500 3.38 11.20 -14.53
C ASP A 500 4.87 11.17 -14.05
N PRO A 501 5.71 12.09 -14.55
CA PRO A 501 7.12 12.18 -14.18
C PRO A 501 7.36 12.35 -12.67
N ALA A 502 6.41 12.91 -11.92
CA ALA A 502 6.51 13.08 -10.47
C ALA A 502 6.54 11.73 -9.71
N TYR A 503 6.02 10.66 -10.32
CA TYR A 503 6.06 9.31 -9.79
C TYR A 503 7.27 8.50 -10.27
N HIS A 504 8.19 9.11 -11.04
CA HIS A 504 9.41 8.45 -11.49
C HIS A 504 10.32 8.10 -10.31
N TRP A 505 10.67 6.82 -10.18
CA TRP A 505 11.59 6.37 -9.14
C TRP A 505 13.04 6.78 -9.51
N ASN A 506 13.49 7.92 -9.00
CA ASN A 506 14.82 8.49 -9.31
C ASN A 506 15.98 8.03 -8.40
N LYS A 507 15.82 6.99 -7.57
CA LYS A 507 16.88 6.54 -6.64
C LYS A 507 17.50 5.19 -7.01
N CYS A 508 18.83 5.16 -7.14
CA CYS A 508 19.60 3.93 -7.35
C CYS A 508 19.78 3.17 -6.02
N GLY A 509 19.26 1.93 -5.92
CA GLY A 509 19.41 1.07 -4.74
C GLY A 509 18.10 0.38 -4.32
N SER A 510 18.18 -0.72 -3.54
CA SER A 510 16.99 -1.31 -2.93
C SER A 510 16.33 -0.31 -2.00
N ARG A 511 15.02 -0.11 -2.12
CA ARG A 511 14.21 0.67 -1.18
C ARG A 511 14.51 0.16 0.22
N LYS A 512 15.21 0.97 1.03
CA LYS A 512 15.27 0.69 2.47
C LYS A 512 13.82 0.68 2.93
N ARG A 513 13.41 -0.39 3.62
CA ARG A 513 12.16 -0.39 4.38
C ARG A 513 12.33 0.63 5.49
N THR A 514 12.08 1.91 5.22
CA THR A 514 11.80 2.88 6.26
C THR A 514 10.41 2.58 6.79
N ARG A 515 10.33 1.61 7.70
CA ARG A 515 9.36 1.72 8.79
C ARG A 515 9.72 3.03 9.46
N HIS A 516 8.87 4.04 9.32
CA HIS A 516 9.08 5.29 10.02
C HIS A 516 9.03 4.93 11.51
N LYS A 517 10.17 5.04 12.20
CA LYS A 517 10.18 5.26 13.63
C LYS A 517 9.60 6.65 13.82
N MET A 518 8.30 6.72 14.11
CA MET A 518 7.77 7.92 14.74
C MET A 518 8.21 7.85 16.21
N THR A 519 9.41 8.34 16.48
CA THR A 519 9.72 8.91 17.79
C THR A 519 9.33 10.38 17.68
N MET A 520 8.18 10.76 18.23
CA MET A 520 7.91 12.15 18.59
C MET A 520 7.92 12.23 20.11
N ASP A 521 9.10 12.52 20.67
CA ASP A 521 9.20 13.15 21.97
C ASP A 521 9.24 14.66 21.73
N GLN A 522 8.16 15.37 22.10
CA GLN A 522 8.22 16.72 22.65
C GLN A 522 6.87 17.15 23.25
N LYS A 523 6.96 17.82 24.40
CA LYS A 523 5.96 17.98 25.47
C LYS A 523 5.15 19.29 25.34
N MET A 524 3.90 19.32 25.79
CA MET A 524 3.08 20.53 26.02
C MET A 524 2.17 20.41 27.27
N LEU A 525 2.02 21.50 28.01
CA LEU A 525 1.21 21.67 29.23
C LEU A 525 0.25 22.87 29.06
N GLY A 526 -1.07 22.63 29.11
CA GLY A 526 -2.14 23.53 29.66
C GLY A 526 -2.65 24.77 28.89
N LEU A 527 -3.97 25.02 28.94
CA LEU A 527 -4.74 26.20 28.43
C LEU A 527 -5.91 26.60 29.38
N SER A 528 -5.86 27.72 30.13
CA SER A 528 -6.97 28.08 31.03
C SER A 528 -8.19 28.63 30.29
N ILE A 529 -9.40 28.21 30.69
CA ILE A 529 -10.68 28.60 30.06
C ILE A 529 -11.31 29.84 30.72
N ARG A 530 -10.85 30.30 31.88
CA ARG A 530 -11.13 31.63 32.47
C ARG A 530 -10.37 31.77 33.79
N GLY A 531 -9.55 32.82 33.92
CA GLY A 531 -8.73 33.14 35.10
C GLY A 531 -7.38 33.76 34.73
N ASN A 532 -6.72 34.40 35.71
CA ASN A 532 -5.39 35.00 35.52
C ASN A 532 -4.35 33.94 35.13
N SER A 533 -3.45 34.33 34.22
CA SER A 533 -2.41 33.48 33.65
C SER A 533 -1.37 33.02 34.69
N VAL A 534 -1.09 31.71 34.72
CA VAL A 534 0.09 31.17 35.42
C VAL A 534 1.27 31.20 34.47
N ILE A 535 2.23 32.08 34.73
CA ILE A 535 3.45 32.30 33.93
C ILE A 535 4.67 31.95 34.78
N GLY A 536 5.64 31.27 34.15
CA GLY A 536 6.91 30.89 34.78
C GLY A 536 7.76 29.98 33.89
N PRO A 537 9.06 29.84 34.16
CA PRO A 537 9.94 28.94 33.40
C PRO A 537 9.50 27.48 33.52
N CYS A 538 9.82 26.65 32.51
CA CYS A 538 9.46 25.23 32.50
C CYS A 538 10.36 24.45 33.48
N VAL A 539 9.98 24.44 34.76
CA VAL A 539 10.69 23.71 35.82
C VAL A 539 10.09 22.32 35.98
N SER A 540 10.92 21.27 35.88
CA SER A 540 10.51 19.86 36.08
C SER A 540 10.00 19.59 37.51
N LYS A 541 10.33 20.45 38.46
CA LYS A 541 9.85 20.37 39.86
C LYS A 541 8.39 20.86 39.95
N GLY A 542 7.53 20.07 40.60
CA GLY A 542 6.13 20.45 40.91
C GLY A 542 5.12 20.39 39.75
N TRP A 543 5.40 19.69 38.65
CA TRP A 543 4.51 19.64 37.48
C TRP A 543 3.16 18.96 37.75
N ARG A 544 3.11 17.98 38.68
CA ARG A 544 1.87 17.26 39.05
C ARG A 544 0.86 18.18 39.74
N ALA A 545 1.32 19.00 40.69
CA ALA A 545 0.48 20.00 41.35
C ALA A 545 -0.13 21.01 40.36
N ARG A 546 0.59 21.35 39.28
CA ARG A 546 0.06 22.22 38.22
C ARG A 546 -0.98 21.53 37.34
N VAL A 547 -0.82 20.23 37.06
CA VAL A 547 -1.85 19.45 36.37
C VAL A 547 -3.10 19.33 37.24
N ALA A 548 -2.94 19.11 38.54
CA ALA A 548 -4.04 19.06 39.50
C ALA A 548 -4.80 20.38 39.57
N ALA A 549 -4.09 21.51 39.64
CA ALA A 549 -4.69 22.84 39.60
C ALA A 549 -5.41 23.14 38.27
N PHE A 550 -5.01 22.49 37.18
CA PHE A 550 -5.51 22.79 35.84
C PHE A 550 -6.70 21.92 35.41
N LEU A 551 -6.68 20.63 35.76
CA LEU A 551 -7.70 19.64 35.43
C LEU A 551 -8.57 19.26 36.64
N GLY A 552 -8.30 19.81 37.82
CA GLY A 552 -9.03 19.52 39.06
C GLY A 552 -8.74 18.13 39.64
N ARG A 553 -7.69 17.42 39.17
CA ARG A 553 -7.37 16.06 39.61
C ARG A 553 -5.87 15.78 39.64
N GLU A 554 -5.37 15.26 40.77
CA GLU A 554 -3.97 14.84 40.91
C GLU A 554 -3.63 13.61 40.06
N VAL A 555 -2.35 13.52 39.66
CA VAL A 555 -1.83 12.44 38.82
C VAL A 555 -1.02 11.49 39.70
N GLU A 556 -1.44 10.22 39.78
CA GLU A 556 -0.77 9.17 40.54
C GLU A 556 0.68 8.90 40.06
N ASP A 557 1.54 8.43 40.97
CA ASP A 557 2.98 8.28 40.71
C ASP A 557 3.30 7.04 39.85
N GLN A 558 3.27 7.20 38.53
CA GLN A 558 3.57 6.12 37.56
C GLN A 558 5.06 6.08 37.13
N GLY A 559 6.00 6.21 38.08
CA GLY A 559 7.43 5.99 37.83
C GLY A 559 8.15 7.08 36.99
N ALA A 560 9.18 6.67 36.23
CA ALA A 560 10.33 7.44 35.69
C ALA A 560 10.06 8.63 34.72
N ARG A 561 8.95 9.37 34.88
CA ARG A 561 8.65 10.57 34.12
C ARG A 561 9.03 11.84 34.88
N THR A 562 9.81 12.68 34.23
CA THR A 562 10.23 13.98 34.75
C THR A 562 9.24 15.13 34.44
N SER A 563 8.18 14.89 33.65
CA SER A 563 7.06 15.83 33.37
C SER A 563 5.94 15.24 32.46
N GLY A 564 4.65 15.51 32.73
CA GLY A 564 3.50 15.39 31.78
C GLY A 564 2.56 14.17 31.98
N VAL A 565 1.30 14.27 31.48
CA VAL A 565 0.25 13.21 31.58
C VAL A 565 0.20 12.28 30.35
N LEU A 566 -0.30 11.05 30.52
CA LEU A 566 -0.56 10.10 29.41
C LEU A 566 -1.92 10.38 28.75
N ILE A 567 -2.04 10.10 27.46
CA ILE A 567 -3.31 10.22 26.71
C ILE A 567 -4.33 9.21 27.24
N SER A 568 -3.89 7.99 27.55
CA SER A 568 -4.73 6.96 28.16
C SER A 568 -5.29 7.43 29.50
N TRP A 569 -4.48 8.11 30.31
CA TRP A 569 -4.92 8.67 31.59
C TRP A 569 -5.96 9.80 31.40
N LEU A 570 -5.76 10.69 30.43
CA LEU A 570 -6.75 11.73 30.10
C LEU A 570 -8.09 11.13 29.65
N TRP A 571 -8.07 10.09 28.83
CA TRP A 571 -9.29 9.44 28.35
C TRP A 571 -10.02 8.68 29.46
N GLU A 572 -9.27 7.96 30.30
CA GLU A 572 -9.81 7.21 31.44
C GLU A 572 -10.51 8.13 32.46
N HIS A 573 -9.96 9.32 32.68
CA HIS A 573 -10.43 10.22 33.74
C HIS A 573 -11.34 11.36 33.24
N PHE A 574 -11.29 11.70 31.95
CA PHE A 574 -12.05 12.81 31.36
C PHE A 574 -12.79 12.43 30.05
N GLY A 575 -12.87 11.15 29.70
CA GLY A 575 -13.52 10.69 28.45
C GLY A 575 -15.03 10.84 28.42
N HIS A 576 -15.69 10.88 29.59
CA HIS A 576 -17.15 10.98 29.71
C HIS A 576 -17.54 11.97 30.81
N CYS A 577 -18.00 13.16 30.42
CA CYS A 577 -18.43 14.19 31.38
C CYS A 577 -19.79 13.80 32.02
N PRO A 578 -19.95 13.86 33.36
CA PRO A 578 -21.21 13.56 34.01
C PRO A 578 -22.36 14.45 33.52
N GLN A 579 -23.55 13.87 33.34
CA GLN A 579 -24.70 14.51 32.67
C GLN A 579 -25.29 15.73 33.43
N HIS A 580 -24.90 15.92 34.70
CA HIS A 580 -25.31 17.03 35.57
C HIS A 580 -24.11 17.72 36.24
N ALA A 581 -22.93 17.66 35.61
CA ALA A 581 -21.74 18.30 36.13
C ALA A 581 -21.92 19.83 36.23
N ASP A 582 -21.41 20.42 37.32
CA ASP A 582 -21.37 21.88 37.45
C ASP A 582 -20.43 22.50 36.40
N ALA A 583 -20.57 23.81 36.19
CA ALA A 583 -19.83 24.52 35.14
C ALA A 583 -18.30 24.43 35.30
N GLU A 584 -17.81 24.29 36.53
CA GLU A 584 -16.40 24.13 36.83
C GLU A 584 -15.89 22.74 36.40
N THR A 585 -16.63 21.69 36.73
CA THR A 585 -16.35 20.31 36.34
C THR A 585 -16.46 20.13 34.83
N VAL A 586 -17.50 20.66 34.19
CA VAL A 586 -17.61 20.69 32.72
C VAL A 586 -16.40 21.40 32.12
N GLY A 587 -15.96 22.50 32.73
CA GLY A 587 -14.74 23.21 32.35
C GLY A 587 -13.48 22.34 32.39
N HIS A 588 -13.32 21.48 33.39
CA HIS A 588 -12.20 20.54 33.48
C HIS A 588 -12.22 19.48 32.37
N TYR A 589 -13.39 18.91 32.06
CA TYR A 589 -13.55 17.91 30.99
C TYR A 589 -13.32 18.52 29.61
N CYS A 590 -13.80 19.74 29.35
CA CYS A 590 -13.53 20.46 28.11
C CYS A 590 -12.03 20.73 27.92
N LYS A 591 -11.32 21.15 28.98
CA LYS A 591 -9.85 21.36 28.93
C LYS A 591 -9.11 20.07 28.55
N ALA A 592 -9.51 18.93 29.12
CA ALA A 592 -8.92 17.62 28.81
C ALA A 592 -9.25 17.14 27.38
N TRP A 593 -10.47 17.36 26.90
CA TRP A 593 -10.88 17.00 25.54
C TRP A 593 -10.14 17.81 24.46
N ILE A 594 -9.89 19.09 24.72
CA ILE A 594 -9.06 19.93 23.85
C ILE A 594 -7.61 19.42 23.82
N MET A 595 -7.04 18.99 24.95
CA MET A 595 -5.73 18.35 24.98
C MET A 595 -5.68 17.05 24.14
N TYR A 596 -6.75 16.26 24.16
CA TYR A 596 -6.90 15.05 23.36
C TYR A 596 -6.96 15.36 21.84
N LEU A 597 -7.75 16.35 21.43
CA LEU A 597 -7.86 16.81 20.04
C LEU A 597 -6.51 17.15 19.40
N PHE A 598 -5.61 17.79 20.15
CA PHE A 598 -4.27 18.19 19.66
C PHE A 598 -3.31 17.01 19.44
N VAL A 599 -3.59 15.83 19.98
CA VAL A 599 -2.77 14.63 19.74
C VAL A 599 -3.32 13.78 18.58
N CYS A 600 -4.62 13.87 18.31
CA CYS A 600 -5.30 13.19 17.19
C CYS A 600 -5.23 13.95 15.85
N VAL A 601 -4.44 15.03 15.77
CA VAL A 601 -4.31 15.99 14.65
C VAL A 601 -3.99 15.36 13.28
N GLY A 602 -3.54 14.11 13.25
CA GLY A 602 -3.37 13.37 12.00
C GLY A 602 -4.66 12.92 11.31
N GLN A 603 -5.84 13.05 11.93
CA GLN A 603 -7.07 12.35 11.50
C GLN A 603 -8.28 13.22 11.14
N TYR A 604 -8.30 14.55 11.36
CA TYR A 604 -9.47 15.41 11.02
C TYR A 604 -9.07 16.81 10.46
N SER A 605 -10.06 17.50 9.85
CA SER A 605 -10.01 18.64 8.90
C SER A 605 -9.04 19.82 9.21
N TRP A 606 -8.40 20.37 8.16
CA TRP A 606 -6.99 20.84 8.15
C TRP A 606 -6.72 22.36 7.98
N GLY A 607 -7.71 23.26 7.99
CA GLY A 607 -7.46 24.70 7.75
C GLY A 607 -6.70 25.44 8.87
N SER A 608 -7.38 25.72 9.99
CA SER A 608 -6.88 26.62 11.04
C SER A 608 -5.67 26.10 11.82
N ALA A 609 -5.59 24.80 12.11
CA ALA A 609 -4.46 24.23 12.86
C ALA A 609 -3.16 24.27 12.04
N MET A 610 -3.26 24.00 10.73
CA MET A 610 -2.11 24.07 9.82
C MET A 610 -1.64 25.51 9.61
N LEU A 611 -2.58 26.47 9.51
CA LEU A 611 -2.29 27.90 9.43
C LEU A 611 -1.66 28.44 10.71
N CYS A 612 -2.20 28.09 11.89
CA CYS A 612 -1.66 28.48 13.19
C CYS A 612 -0.21 27.97 13.37
N PHE A 613 0.05 26.72 12.98
CA PHE A 613 1.40 26.16 13.06
C PHE A 613 2.36 26.85 12.07
N LEU A 614 1.92 27.10 10.84
CA LEU A 614 2.70 27.83 9.84
C LEU A 614 3.02 29.26 10.32
N TYR A 615 2.06 29.98 10.87
CA TYR A 615 2.24 31.34 11.39
C TYR A 615 3.27 31.37 12.53
N ARG A 616 3.19 30.44 13.49
CA ARG A 616 4.19 30.29 14.55
C ARG A 616 5.60 30.06 13.99
N GLN A 617 5.74 29.25 12.94
CA GLN A 617 7.02 28.95 12.32
C GLN A 617 7.58 30.16 11.56
N LEU A 618 6.71 30.97 10.95
CA LEU A 618 7.09 32.25 10.35
C LEU A 618 7.60 33.25 11.41
N CYS A 619 6.88 33.41 12.53
CA CYS A 619 7.36 34.25 13.64
C CYS A 619 8.73 33.79 14.16
N LYS A 620 8.94 32.48 14.32
CA LYS A 620 10.25 31.94 14.72
C LYS A 620 11.36 32.23 13.71
N ALA A 621 11.05 32.10 12.42
CA ALA A 621 12.00 32.39 11.35
C ALA A 621 12.38 33.88 11.31
N CYS A 622 11.43 34.78 11.53
CA CYS A 622 11.67 36.23 11.62
C CYS A 622 12.57 36.61 12.80
N HIS A 623 12.48 35.91 13.93
CA HIS A 623 13.31 36.18 15.11
C HIS A 623 14.76 35.68 15.00
N ARG A 624 15.12 34.90 13.96
CA ARG A 624 16.49 34.38 13.72
C ARG A 624 17.18 33.83 14.97
N THR A 625 16.47 33.01 15.75
CA THR A 625 16.98 32.49 17.04
C THR A 625 18.18 31.53 16.92
N SER A 626 18.54 31.11 15.71
CA SER A 626 19.79 30.39 15.42
C SER A 626 20.22 30.60 13.97
N ALA A 627 21.50 30.32 13.68
CA ALA A 627 22.06 30.32 12.31
C ALA A 627 21.43 29.24 11.39
N SER A 628 20.61 28.35 11.94
CA SER A 628 19.91 27.26 11.25
C SER A 628 18.38 27.41 11.31
N ALA A 629 17.88 28.62 11.58
CA ALA A 629 16.45 28.88 11.63
C ALA A 629 15.79 28.48 10.30
N SER A 630 14.84 27.55 10.37
CA SER A 630 14.08 27.05 9.22
C SER A 630 12.59 27.32 9.44
N VAL A 631 11.87 27.56 8.34
CA VAL A 631 10.42 27.70 8.36
C VAL A 631 9.80 26.30 8.32
N GLY A 632 9.24 25.85 9.44
CA GLY A 632 8.44 24.63 9.52
C GLY A 632 6.98 24.84 9.10
N GLY A 633 6.19 23.76 9.10
CA GLY A 633 4.76 23.81 8.78
C GLY A 633 4.45 23.58 7.30
N CYS A 634 3.22 23.92 6.89
CA CYS A 634 2.80 23.72 5.51
C CYS A 634 3.24 24.89 4.63
N VAL A 635 4.54 24.95 4.37
CA VAL A 635 5.19 25.94 3.50
C VAL A 635 4.61 25.97 2.09
N TYR A 636 3.95 24.88 1.67
CA TYR A 636 3.21 24.82 0.41
C TYR A 636 2.02 25.79 0.38
N LEU A 637 1.28 25.96 1.48
CA LEU A 637 0.21 26.96 1.55
C LEU A 637 0.76 28.38 1.50
N LEU A 638 1.90 28.63 2.15
CA LEU A 638 2.59 29.91 2.06
C LEU A 638 3.00 30.19 0.61
N GLN A 639 3.57 29.20 -0.08
CA GLN A 639 3.97 29.31 -1.48
C GLN A 639 2.77 29.60 -2.40
N LEU A 640 1.65 28.90 -2.24
CA LEU A 640 0.44 29.16 -3.02
C LEU A 640 -0.14 30.56 -2.76
N TRP A 641 -0.10 31.02 -1.50
CA TRP A 641 -0.48 32.38 -1.14
C TRP A 641 0.45 33.41 -1.78
N MET A 642 1.76 33.17 -1.73
CA MET A 642 2.77 34.03 -2.38
C MET A 642 2.52 34.11 -3.88
N TRP A 643 2.32 32.99 -4.57
CA TRP A 643 2.00 32.97 -6.00
C TRP A 643 0.72 33.74 -6.33
N ALA A 644 -0.29 33.68 -5.48
CA ALA A 644 -1.53 34.44 -5.70
C ALA A 644 -1.40 35.95 -5.42
N ARG A 645 -0.47 36.38 -4.56
CA ARG A 645 -0.51 37.73 -3.97
C ARG A 645 0.74 38.57 -4.21
N LEU A 646 1.91 37.95 -4.31
CA LEU A 646 3.17 38.59 -4.66
C LEU A 646 3.42 38.45 -6.16
N PRO A 647 3.87 39.51 -6.85
CA PRO A 647 4.38 39.38 -8.23
C PRO A 647 5.76 38.71 -8.26
N VAL A 648 6.55 38.87 -7.19
CA VAL A 648 7.90 38.31 -7.03
C VAL A 648 7.83 36.80 -6.85
N GLY A 649 8.56 36.06 -7.70
CA GLY A 649 8.58 34.59 -7.69
C GLY A 649 7.26 33.91 -8.06
N ARG A 650 6.28 34.68 -8.54
CA ARG A 650 5.04 34.15 -9.11
C ARG A 650 5.34 33.48 -10.44
N PRO A 651 4.94 32.22 -10.64
CA PRO A 651 5.11 31.58 -11.91
C PRO A 651 3.99 32.00 -12.88
N GLU A 652 4.27 31.95 -14.17
CA GLU A 652 3.31 32.26 -15.24
C GLU A 652 2.30 31.10 -15.35
N ALA A 653 1.02 31.35 -15.09
CA ALA A 653 -0.02 30.33 -15.21
C ALA A 653 -0.30 30.02 -16.68
N MET A 654 -0.20 28.74 -17.05
CA MET A 654 -0.40 28.24 -18.41
C MET A 654 -1.85 27.78 -18.61
N GLY A 655 -2.22 27.44 -19.85
CA GLY A 655 -3.50 26.82 -20.16
C GLY A 655 -3.78 25.60 -19.27
N ARG A 656 -4.92 25.62 -18.57
CA ARG A 656 -5.31 24.58 -17.61
C ARG A 656 -5.65 23.27 -18.33
N ARG A 657 -5.35 22.15 -17.69
CA ARG A 657 -5.87 20.85 -18.10
C ARG A 657 -7.37 20.77 -17.77
N LEU A 658 -8.13 19.95 -18.49
CA LEU A 658 -9.50 19.65 -18.06
C LEU A 658 -9.43 18.77 -16.80
N TRP A 659 -10.26 19.08 -15.79
CA TRP A 659 -10.45 18.17 -14.67
C TRP A 659 -11.22 16.92 -15.10
N PHE A 660 -11.03 15.81 -14.41
CA PHE A 660 -11.70 14.54 -14.75
C PHE A 660 -13.23 14.70 -14.74
N LEU A 661 -13.88 14.33 -15.86
CA LEU A 661 -15.35 14.40 -15.99
C LEU A 661 -16.03 13.35 -15.10
N GLY A 662 -17.17 13.70 -14.51
CA GLY A 662 -18.00 12.78 -13.70
C GLY A 662 -17.50 12.49 -12.28
N GLN A 663 -16.55 13.25 -11.76
CA GLN A 663 -16.08 13.09 -10.37
C GLN A 663 -17.12 13.55 -9.34
N THR A 664 -17.15 12.87 -8.18
CA THR A 664 -18.02 13.26 -7.06
C THR A 664 -17.68 14.69 -6.57
N PRO A 665 -18.62 15.42 -5.94
CA PRO A 665 -18.38 16.78 -5.43
C PRO A 665 -17.15 16.90 -4.51
N ARG A 666 -16.81 15.82 -3.80
CA ARG A 666 -15.61 15.74 -2.94
C ARG A 666 -14.30 15.68 -3.75
N ARG A 667 -14.33 15.14 -4.96
CA ARG A 667 -13.19 14.97 -5.88
C ARG A 667 -13.08 16.07 -6.94
N GLN A 668 -13.87 17.13 -6.82
CA GLN A 668 -13.64 18.36 -7.58
C GLN A 668 -12.29 18.99 -7.19
N PRO A 669 -11.67 19.81 -8.05
CA PRO A 669 -10.36 20.41 -7.78
C PRO A 669 -10.37 21.33 -6.55
N MET A 670 -9.22 21.49 -5.91
CA MET A 670 -9.01 22.49 -4.85
C MET A 670 -8.45 23.80 -5.45
N TRP A 671 -8.40 24.88 -4.65
CA TRP A 671 -7.86 26.18 -5.08
C TRP A 671 -6.44 26.11 -5.68
N ALA A 672 -5.60 25.19 -5.20
CA ALA A 672 -4.26 24.96 -5.70
C ALA A 672 -4.22 24.60 -7.20
N TYR A 673 -5.31 24.08 -7.76
CA TYR A 673 -5.43 23.71 -9.16
C TYR A 673 -5.26 24.89 -10.13
N LEU A 674 -5.48 26.12 -9.65
CA LEU A 674 -5.15 27.34 -10.41
C LEU A 674 -3.68 27.35 -10.88
N TRP A 675 -2.80 26.72 -10.11
CA TRP A 675 -1.34 26.66 -10.33
C TRP A 675 -0.87 25.27 -10.78
N ASP A 676 -1.76 24.44 -11.31
CA ASP A 676 -1.41 23.09 -11.79
C ASP A 676 -0.42 23.12 -12.96
N GLN A 677 -0.67 24.01 -13.93
CA GLN A 677 0.20 24.22 -15.09
C GLN A 677 0.83 25.60 -14.98
N VAL A 678 2.13 25.65 -14.65
CA VAL A 678 2.85 26.91 -14.49
C VAL A 678 4.22 26.85 -15.17
N LYS A 679 4.68 28.00 -15.66
CA LYS A 679 6.01 28.20 -16.22
C LYS A 679 6.81 29.11 -15.31
N VAL A 680 8.02 28.70 -14.96
CA VAL A 680 8.91 29.46 -14.05
C VAL A 680 9.96 30.20 -14.88
N GLY A 681 10.20 31.48 -14.55
CA GLY A 681 11.29 32.25 -15.14
C GLY A 681 12.66 31.63 -14.83
N HIS A 682 13.58 31.61 -15.79
CA HIS A 682 14.91 31.03 -15.59
C HIS A 682 15.85 32.06 -14.96
N THR A 683 16.04 32.01 -13.64
CA THR A 683 17.20 32.62 -12.98
C THR A 683 18.32 31.59 -12.83
N ARG A 684 19.58 32.00 -13.02
CA ARG A 684 20.73 31.12 -12.74
C ARG A 684 20.69 30.80 -11.24
N LEU A 685 20.68 29.51 -10.87
CA LEU A 685 20.61 29.06 -9.47
C LEU A 685 21.61 29.77 -8.53
N GLU A 686 22.79 30.13 -9.05
CA GLU A 686 23.83 30.86 -8.32
C GLU A 686 23.49 32.32 -7.98
N ARG A 687 22.57 32.95 -8.73
CA ARG A 687 22.11 34.34 -8.52
C ARG A 687 20.67 34.46 -8.03
N ALA A 688 19.89 33.38 -8.09
CA ALA A 688 18.48 33.39 -7.75
C ALA A 688 18.18 34.02 -6.38
N TYR A 689 19.02 33.78 -5.36
CA TYR A 689 18.85 34.40 -4.04
C TYR A 689 19.00 35.93 -4.06
N LEU A 690 20.01 36.45 -4.78
CA LEU A 690 20.22 37.90 -4.92
C LEU A 690 19.12 38.54 -5.77
N ASP A 691 18.70 37.88 -6.85
CA ASP A 691 17.64 38.35 -7.72
C ASP A 691 16.31 38.44 -6.96
N TYR A 692 15.97 37.42 -6.15
CA TYR A 692 14.78 37.44 -5.29
C TYR A 692 14.83 38.51 -4.20
N ILE A 693 15.99 38.75 -3.58
CA ILE A 693 16.14 39.82 -2.59
C ILE A 693 15.92 41.18 -3.25
N ASN A 694 16.57 41.44 -4.39
CA ASN A 694 16.42 42.70 -5.10
C ASN A 694 14.97 42.93 -5.54
N GLU A 695 14.28 41.89 -6.02
CA GLU A 695 12.85 41.97 -6.37
C GLU A 695 11.96 42.23 -5.15
N LEU A 696 12.25 41.60 -4.00
CA LEU A 696 11.52 41.81 -2.76
C LEU A 696 11.76 43.22 -2.18
N ASP A 697 12.99 43.74 -2.24
CA ASP A 697 13.36 45.06 -1.74
C ASP A 697 12.73 46.20 -2.55
N MET A 698 12.37 45.92 -3.82
CA MET A 698 11.68 46.85 -4.72
C MET A 698 10.14 46.77 -4.62
N LEU A 699 9.59 45.89 -3.78
CA LEU A 699 8.14 45.81 -3.59
C LEU A 699 7.60 47.04 -2.86
N THR A 700 6.66 47.73 -3.50
CA THR A 700 5.89 48.79 -2.83
C THR A 700 4.58 48.22 -2.27
N ALA A 701 3.94 48.97 -1.35
CA ALA A 701 2.62 48.60 -0.83
C ALA A 701 1.57 48.44 -1.95
N TYR A 702 1.71 49.14 -3.08
CA TYR A 702 0.80 49.03 -4.24
C TYR A 702 1.10 47.85 -5.16
N SER A 703 2.29 47.24 -5.04
CA SER A 703 2.72 46.08 -5.82
C SER A 703 2.05 44.77 -5.36
N LEU A 704 1.32 44.81 -4.24
CA LEU A 704 0.66 43.67 -3.62
C LEU A 704 -0.83 43.71 -3.92
N ASN A 705 -1.39 42.59 -4.39
CA ASN A 705 -2.84 42.48 -4.53
C ASN A 705 -3.47 42.26 -3.14
N TRP A 706 -3.77 43.37 -2.47
CA TRP A 706 -4.43 43.39 -1.18
C TRP A 706 -5.92 43.08 -1.26
N GLN A 707 -6.58 43.17 -2.43
CA GLN A 707 -8.05 43.13 -2.56
C GLN A 707 -8.68 41.82 -2.03
N PRO A 708 -9.94 41.88 -1.54
CA PRO A 708 -10.71 40.70 -1.12
C PRO A 708 -10.80 39.63 -2.19
N TYR A 709 -11.20 38.41 -1.81
CA TYR A 709 -11.73 37.41 -2.73
C TYR A 709 -13.15 37.81 -3.15
N GLU A 710 -13.38 39.10 -3.43
CA GLU A 710 -14.60 39.58 -4.05
C GLU A 710 -14.51 39.20 -5.51
N GLY A 711 -15.14 38.08 -5.87
CA GLY A 711 -16.04 37.95 -7.00
C GLY A 711 -15.58 38.26 -8.43
N GLU A 712 -14.44 38.88 -8.70
CA GLU A 712 -14.05 39.30 -10.07
C GLU A 712 -13.24 38.24 -10.82
N GLY A 713 -13.43 36.99 -10.40
CA GLY A 713 -13.17 35.83 -11.21
C GLY A 713 -13.72 34.64 -10.47
N ALA A 714 -14.97 34.25 -10.78
CA ALA A 714 -15.42 32.91 -10.44
C ALA A 714 -14.29 31.94 -10.84
N LEU A 715 -13.86 31.09 -9.91
CA LEU A 715 -12.89 30.07 -10.28
C LEU A 715 -13.43 29.39 -11.53
N PRO A 716 -12.60 29.18 -12.56
CA PRO A 716 -13.06 28.66 -13.85
C PRO A 716 -13.45 27.17 -13.78
N PHE A 717 -13.60 26.64 -12.56
CA PHE A 717 -13.94 25.28 -12.22
C PHE A 717 -14.67 25.25 -10.88
N ALA A 718 -15.54 24.26 -10.69
CA ALA A 718 -16.17 23.97 -9.40
C ALA A 718 -15.11 23.45 -8.41
N VAL A 719 -15.19 23.87 -7.15
CA VAL A 719 -14.23 23.49 -6.11
C VAL A 719 -14.75 22.31 -5.29
N SER A 720 -13.86 21.46 -4.77
CA SER A 720 -14.20 20.40 -3.81
C SER A 720 -15.06 20.92 -2.65
N VAL A 721 -16.12 20.19 -2.30
CA VAL A 721 -16.93 20.48 -1.10
C VAL A 721 -16.11 20.43 0.20
N MET A 722 -14.95 19.75 0.20
CA MET A 722 -14.02 19.77 1.34
C MET A 722 -13.40 21.15 1.60
N CYS A 723 -13.42 22.05 0.61
CA CYS A 723 -12.91 23.40 0.80
C CYS A 723 -13.86 24.29 1.62
N VAL A 724 -15.10 23.84 1.86
CA VAL A 724 -16.16 24.60 2.55
C VAL A 724 -16.84 23.82 3.68
N SER A 725 -16.44 22.57 3.95
CA SER A 725 -17.16 21.65 4.84
C SER A 725 -17.18 22.03 6.32
N ASP A 726 -16.24 22.87 6.76
CA ASP A 726 -16.02 23.24 8.15
C ASP A 726 -15.90 24.76 8.33
N ASP A 727 -16.58 25.52 7.47
CA ASP A 727 -16.48 26.98 7.39
C ASP A 727 -16.69 27.68 8.73
N ASP A 728 -17.59 27.17 9.57
CA ASP A 728 -17.90 27.75 10.89
C ASP A 728 -16.72 27.63 11.88
N LEU A 729 -15.92 26.56 11.80
CA LEU A 729 -14.78 26.33 12.68
C LEU A 729 -13.60 27.26 12.35
N TYR A 730 -13.43 27.62 11.08
CA TYR A 730 -12.34 28.50 10.65
C TYR A 730 -12.65 29.99 10.84
N ARG A 731 -13.94 30.35 10.91
CA ARG A 731 -14.45 31.71 11.14
C ARG A 731 -14.58 32.09 12.63
N MET A 732 -14.34 31.15 13.55
CA MET A 732 -14.43 31.37 14.99
C MET A 732 -13.37 32.37 15.50
N LYS A 733 -13.71 33.26 16.44
CA LYS A 733 -12.74 34.13 17.13
C LYS A 733 -12.41 33.57 18.51
N CYS A 734 -11.16 33.14 18.73
CA CYS A 734 -10.75 32.58 20.01
C CYS A 734 -9.28 32.88 20.35
N PRO A 735 -8.89 33.04 21.62
CA PRO A 735 -7.50 33.17 22.01
C PRO A 735 -6.73 31.87 21.76
N LEU A 736 -5.67 31.93 20.95
CA LEU A 736 -4.71 30.84 20.73
C LEU A 736 -3.52 31.08 21.67
N VAL A 737 -3.26 30.15 22.59
CA VAL A 737 -2.09 30.27 23.47
C VAL A 737 -0.97 29.39 22.96
N CYS A 738 0.19 29.99 22.74
CA CYS A 738 1.39 29.32 22.28
C CYS A 738 2.54 29.55 23.28
N PHE A 739 2.62 28.70 24.31
CA PHE A 739 3.70 28.56 25.31
C PHE A 739 4.09 29.81 26.13
N TYR A 740 4.34 30.95 25.50
CA TYR A 740 4.81 32.21 26.07
C TYR A 740 4.08 33.44 25.49
N ALA A 741 3.12 33.25 24.59
CA ALA A 741 2.30 34.30 24.01
C ALA A 741 0.84 33.84 23.86
N VAL A 742 -0.09 34.74 24.16
CA VAL A 742 -1.52 34.61 23.81
C VAL A 742 -1.73 35.44 22.55
N GLU A 743 -2.09 34.79 21.45
CA GLU A 743 -2.43 35.45 20.18
C GLU A 743 -3.87 35.09 19.82
N PHE A 744 -4.73 36.07 19.60
CA PHE A 744 -6.09 35.77 19.19
C PHE A 744 -6.13 35.21 17.77
N HIS A 745 -6.81 34.08 17.57
CA HIS A 745 -7.37 33.69 16.27
C HIS A 745 -8.40 34.75 15.91
N MET A 746 -7.95 35.76 15.20
CA MET A 746 -8.79 36.80 14.62
C MET A 746 -8.85 36.49 13.13
N PRO A 747 -9.91 35.81 12.64
CA PRO A 747 -10.11 35.58 11.22
C PRO A 747 -10.08 36.91 10.47
N ASP A 748 -10.35 38.05 11.11
CA ASP A 748 -10.20 39.42 10.58
C ASP A 748 -8.86 39.68 9.87
N ARG A 749 -7.77 39.00 10.27
CA ARG A 749 -6.43 39.12 9.64
C ARG A 749 -6.30 38.34 8.31
N VAL A 750 -7.22 37.40 8.06
CA VAL A 750 -7.34 36.59 6.83
C VAL A 750 -8.79 36.55 6.31
N ALA A 751 -9.64 37.47 6.75
CA ALA A 751 -11.10 37.42 6.58
C ALA A 751 -11.50 37.45 5.10
N ARG A 752 -10.65 38.08 4.28
CA ARG A 752 -10.78 38.12 2.83
C ARG A 752 -10.80 36.74 2.19
N GLN A 753 -10.11 35.72 2.74
CA GLN A 753 -10.06 34.36 2.17
C GLN A 753 -11.38 33.59 2.27
N PHE A 754 -12.32 34.07 3.08
CA PHE A 754 -13.57 33.39 3.42
C PHE A 754 -14.81 34.21 3.05
N GLY A 755 -14.67 35.19 2.15
CA GLY A 755 -15.79 36.01 1.66
C GLY A 755 -16.30 37.06 2.66
N ILE A 756 -15.53 37.38 3.70
CA ILE A 756 -15.90 38.36 4.73
C ILE A 756 -15.20 39.69 4.43
N ARG A 757 -15.97 40.80 4.44
CA ARG A 757 -15.47 42.16 4.18
C ARG A 757 -14.43 42.56 5.23
N GLN A 758 -13.16 42.61 4.84
CA GLN A 758 -12.07 43.10 5.69
C GLN A 758 -11.94 44.62 5.56
N ILE A 759 -12.31 45.32 6.63
CA ILE A 759 -12.04 46.74 6.86
C ILE A 759 -10.54 46.96 7.15
N TRP A 760 -10.06 48.20 6.97
CA TRP A 760 -8.68 48.60 7.33
C TRP A 760 -8.32 48.06 8.72
N PRO A 761 -7.08 47.56 8.97
CA PRO A 761 -6.70 47.11 10.30
C PRO A 761 -7.04 48.22 11.29
N THR A 762 -8.01 48.00 12.17
CA THR A 762 -8.32 48.96 13.24
C THR A 762 -7.01 49.32 13.95
N PRO A 763 -6.80 50.59 14.34
CA PRO A 763 -5.59 51.03 15.01
C PRO A 763 -5.20 50.01 16.06
N ALA A 764 -3.93 49.58 15.99
CA ALA A 764 -3.40 48.42 16.71
C ALA A 764 -4.08 48.25 18.06
N ILE A 765 -4.84 47.16 18.23
CA ILE A 765 -5.10 46.67 19.59
C ILE A 765 -3.71 46.34 20.11
N SER A 766 -3.19 47.25 20.94
CA SER A 766 -1.91 47.09 21.59
C SER A 766 -1.94 45.73 22.29
N THR A 767 -1.14 44.79 21.81
CA THR A 767 -0.68 43.66 22.63
C THR A 767 0.27 44.28 23.65
N ARG A 768 -0.32 44.99 24.64
CA ARG A 768 0.44 45.75 25.64
C ARG A 768 1.49 44.83 26.22
N VAL A 769 2.71 45.33 26.38
CA VAL A 769 3.85 44.62 26.97
C VAL A 769 3.50 44.04 28.36
N GLU A 770 2.49 44.59 29.02
CA GLU A 770 1.89 44.08 30.26
C GLU A 770 1.23 42.69 30.12
N LEU A 771 0.80 42.29 28.92
CA LEU A 771 0.34 40.92 28.61
C LEU A 771 1.49 39.92 28.38
N HIS A 772 2.73 40.41 28.35
CA HIS A 772 3.95 39.64 28.08
C HIS A 772 4.95 39.65 29.25
N LYS A 773 4.60 40.24 30.40
CA LYS A 773 5.38 40.18 31.64
C LYS A 773 4.95 39.00 32.50
#